data_AF-A0A9E1PH78-F1
#
_entry.id   AF-A0A9E1PH78-F1
#
_cell.length_a   1.000
_cell.length_b   1.000
_cell.length_c   1.000
_cell.angle_alpha   90.00
_cell.angle_beta   90.00
_cell.angle_gamma   90.00
#
_symmetry.space_group_name_H-M   'P 1'
#
loop_
_entity.id
_entity.type
_entity.pdbx_description
1 polymer ?
#
loop_
_entity_poly.entity_id
_entity_poly.type
_entity_poly.pdbx_seq_one_letter_code
_entity_poly.pdbx_strand_id
1 'polypeptide(L)'
;FPSLSCRTMVYKGMVTTLQLEPFYPDLSDERFVSTLALVHSRYSTNTFPSWPLAQPFRMIAHNGEINTIRANRNWMRARQSQLNSPVLGDLPPLFPIVTEGGSDSASFDEVVELLTLAGRSLPHAVMMMVPEAWENQVDMDPAVRDFYEYHSMLMEPWDGPAALVFTDGSLVGATLDRNGLRPGRYVITSDGLIILASEIGVLDVDPSTVVRKGRLRPGSMLLADTVEGRIIEDQELKLQLAHQEPWGDWVSGQRIELEKLPQREHIVHTPASVTRRQRTFGYTEEEIRVLLAPMGQHGAEPLGAMGSDTPIAAISDRPRLLFDYFTQQFAQVTNPPLDSIREEVVTSMACGLGPERNLLTATPAHAAQVSMEFPVIDNDELAKIEHLSLDSGAPATVKLSGLYRVDDGEAALVERLDELCAQADAAVEAGAGFVVLSDRDSNAELAPIPTLLMLSAVHHHLIRGHKRMQVGLVVESGDVREVHHVALLIGFGASAVNPYLAMETAEFLVRGGVIENITPEQAVANMIKGLGKGVLKIMSKMGISTVASYAGAQAFEAIGLSEDLVDKYFTGTTTILGGVGLDIIAQESEMRHRSAYPLTTVANPHQRLAVGGEYQWRREGPPHLFNPETVFKLQHATRSQRFDLFREYTKTVDDQAQRLMTLRGLFRFKTEGRTAVPLDEVESGASIIARFTTGAMSMGAISPEMHETLAVAMNELGARSNTGEGGESPERLRDPLRRSKIKQIASGRFGVTSLYLSMADDLQIKMAQGAKPGEGGQLPANKVYPWIAELRHGTPGVGLISPPPHHDIYSIEDLKQLIFDLKRSNPSARVHVKLVSQSGIGAVATGVAKAKADVVLISGHDGGTGASPLNSLKHAGTPWEIGLAEAQQTLMVNNLRGRVTVQVDGQMKTGRDVVIAALLGAEEYGFATAPMVVSGCSLMRVCHLDTFPVGVATQNPQLR
;
A
#
# COMPACT_ATOMS: atom_id res chain seq x y z
N PHE A 1 22.00 25.06 -6.21
CA PHE A 1 23.14 24.91 -7.14
C PHE A 1 23.34 23.43 -7.47
N PRO A 2 23.74 23.06 -8.71
CA PRO A 2 24.05 21.67 -9.06
C PRO A 2 25.24 21.10 -8.27
N SER A 3 26.29 21.91 -8.09
CA SER A 3 27.44 21.62 -7.26
C SER A 3 28.13 22.92 -6.83
N LEU A 4 28.82 22.92 -5.69
CA LEU A 4 29.74 23.98 -5.26
C LEU A 4 30.84 23.33 -4.42
N SER A 5 31.90 22.86 -5.09
CA SER A 5 32.98 22.09 -4.47
C SER A 5 34.29 22.35 -5.21
N CYS A 6 35.41 22.20 -4.51
CA CYS A 6 36.75 22.21 -5.12
C CYS A 6 37.20 20.83 -5.61
N ARG A 7 36.38 19.79 -5.40
CA ARG A 7 36.67 18.39 -5.77
C ARG A 7 35.73 17.84 -6.84
N THR A 8 34.45 18.23 -6.79
CA THR A 8 33.40 17.70 -7.66
C THR A 8 32.69 18.81 -8.41
N MET A 9 32.30 18.52 -9.66
CA MET A 9 31.59 19.46 -10.53
C MET A 9 30.51 18.70 -11.32
N VAL A 10 29.29 19.22 -11.35
CA VAL A 10 28.13 18.55 -11.95
C VAL A 10 27.63 19.31 -13.18
N TYR A 11 27.75 18.69 -14.35
CA TYR A 11 27.11 19.12 -15.59
C TYR A 11 25.83 18.30 -15.82
N LYS A 12 24.66 18.95 -15.74
CA LYS A 12 23.36 18.28 -15.87
C LYS A 12 22.35 19.18 -16.58
N GLY A 13 21.45 18.56 -17.35
CA GLY A 13 20.43 19.31 -18.07
C GLY A 13 19.32 18.45 -18.64
N MET A 14 18.33 19.11 -19.23
CA MET A 14 17.16 18.48 -19.84
C MET A 14 17.45 18.09 -21.30
N VAL A 15 18.45 17.24 -21.48
CA VAL A 15 18.98 16.84 -22.79
C VAL A 15 18.95 15.32 -22.91
N THR A 16 18.84 14.80 -24.13
CA THR A 16 19.13 13.38 -24.35
C THR A 16 20.62 13.12 -24.09
N THR A 17 20.98 11.86 -23.82
CA THR A 17 22.38 11.50 -23.56
C THR A 17 23.33 11.94 -24.68
N LEU A 18 22.90 11.83 -25.94
CA LEU A 18 23.67 12.26 -27.13
C LEU A 18 23.80 13.78 -27.29
N GLN A 19 23.00 14.56 -26.57
CA GLN A 19 23.00 16.02 -26.65
C GLN A 19 23.83 16.68 -25.54
N LEU A 20 24.29 15.93 -24.54
CA LEU A 20 24.99 16.49 -23.38
C LEU A 20 26.32 17.15 -23.78
N GLU A 21 27.15 16.44 -24.54
CA GLU A 21 28.44 16.95 -25.00
C GLU A 21 28.29 18.18 -25.93
N PRO A 22 27.42 18.18 -26.96
CA PRO A 22 27.18 19.38 -27.77
C PRO A 22 26.61 20.58 -27.00
N PHE A 23 25.85 20.33 -25.91
CA PHE A 23 25.24 21.38 -25.11
C PHE A 23 26.24 22.04 -24.15
N TYR A 24 27.21 21.28 -23.64
CA TYR A 24 28.29 21.75 -22.78
C TYR A 24 29.65 21.56 -23.45
N PRO A 25 30.12 22.53 -24.26
CA PRO A 25 31.39 22.44 -24.99
C PRO A 25 32.61 22.18 -24.11
N ASP A 26 32.55 22.54 -22.82
CA ASP A 26 33.58 22.24 -21.83
C ASP A 26 33.89 20.75 -21.74
N LEU A 27 32.90 19.88 -21.96
CA LEU A 27 33.07 18.41 -21.90
C LEU A 27 33.92 17.86 -23.06
N SER A 28 34.06 18.61 -24.16
CA SER A 28 34.93 18.27 -25.28
C SER A 28 36.32 18.91 -25.18
N ASP A 29 36.58 19.72 -24.16
CA ASP A 29 37.88 20.36 -23.96
C ASP A 29 38.89 19.37 -23.36
N GLU A 30 40.08 19.26 -23.95
CA GLU A 30 41.12 18.34 -23.50
C GLU A 30 41.61 18.62 -22.06
N ARG A 31 41.37 19.83 -21.53
CA ARG A 31 41.68 20.18 -20.14
C ARG A 31 40.68 19.57 -19.15
N PHE A 32 39.52 19.10 -19.62
CA PHE A 32 38.47 18.48 -18.81
C PHE A 32 38.84 17.03 -18.46
N VAL A 33 39.89 16.86 -17.67
CA VAL A 33 40.40 15.55 -17.22
C VAL A 33 39.86 15.21 -15.83
N SER A 34 39.56 13.94 -15.60
CA SER A 34 39.09 13.46 -14.29
C SER A 34 39.54 12.02 -14.04
N THR A 35 39.78 11.68 -12.77
CA THR A 35 39.98 10.31 -12.29
C THR A 35 38.66 9.55 -12.13
N LEU A 36 37.54 10.29 -12.07
CA LEU A 36 36.20 9.76 -11.80
C LEU A 36 35.17 10.43 -12.71
N ALA A 37 34.25 9.64 -13.26
CA ALA A 37 33.06 10.15 -13.93
C ALA A 37 31.81 9.42 -13.45
N LEU A 38 30.72 10.16 -13.24
CA LEU A 38 29.44 9.63 -12.82
C LEU A 38 28.35 10.22 -13.73
N VAL A 39 27.61 9.33 -14.39
CA VAL A 39 26.63 9.70 -15.42
C VAL A 39 25.28 9.11 -15.05
N HIS A 40 24.21 9.88 -15.27
CA HIS A 40 22.85 9.44 -15.02
C HIS A 40 21.89 9.92 -16.11
N SER A 41 21.00 9.02 -16.55
CA SER A 41 19.87 9.35 -17.44
C SER A 41 18.56 8.99 -16.76
N ARG A 42 17.64 9.97 -16.65
CA ARG A 42 16.38 9.82 -15.91
C ARG A 42 15.20 9.54 -16.82
N TYR A 43 14.35 8.59 -16.45
CA TYR A 43 13.00 8.46 -17.00
C TYR A 43 11.99 9.12 -16.05
N SER A 44 11.19 10.08 -16.53
CA SER A 44 10.18 10.75 -15.70
C SER A 44 8.76 10.32 -16.07
N THR A 45 7.87 10.33 -15.07
CA THR A 45 6.42 10.14 -15.24
C THR A 45 5.69 11.41 -15.69
N ASN A 46 6.37 12.54 -15.82
CA ASN A 46 5.83 13.81 -16.32
C ASN A 46 6.37 14.15 -17.73
N THR A 47 5.71 15.07 -18.45
CA THR A 47 6.27 15.69 -19.67
C THR A 47 6.84 17.08 -19.43
N PHE A 48 6.58 17.69 -18.27
CA PHE A 48 7.16 18.99 -17.92
C PHE A 48 8.60 18.80 -17.44
N PRO A 49 9.59 19.25 -18.22
CA PRO A 49 10.98 19.02 -17.88
C PRO A 49 11.38 20.04 -16.78
N SER A 50 12.11 19.57 -15.77
CA SER A 50 12.60 20.41 -14.66
C SER A 50 14.10 20.24 -14.48
N TRP A 51 14.87 21.31 -14.74
CA TRP A 51 16.33 21.32 -14.68
C TRP A 51 16.89 20.89 -13.32
N PRO A 52 16.36 21.37 -12.17
CA PRO A 52 16.89 20.97 -10.87
C PRO A 52 16.79 19.47 -10.58
N LEU A 53 15.79 18.79 -11.17
CA LEU A 53 15.52 17.36 -10.98
C LEU A 53 16.38 16.44 -11.87
N ALA A 54 17.16 17.01 -12.79
CA ALA A 54 18.19 16.23 -13.48
C ALA A 54 19.24 15.76 -12.46
N GLN A 55 19.82 14.59 -12.73
CA GLN A 55 20.89 14.01 -11.93
C GLN A 55 22.19 13.98 -12.74
N PRO A 56 23.37 13.90 -12.11
CA PRO A 56 23.64 13.63 -10.69
C PRO A 56 23.23 14.76 -9.71
N PHE A 57 23.09 14.41 -8.43
CA PHE A 57 23.03 15.36 -7.31
C PHE A 57 24.44 15.61 -6.74
N ARG A 58 24.57 16.16 -5.53
CA ARG A 58 25.85 16.65 -5.00
C ARG A 58 26.78 15.51 -4.63
N MET A 59 26.22 14.48 -3.99
CA MET A 59 26.93 13.30 -3.52
C MET A 59 26.48 12.04 -4.24
N ILE A 60 25.26 11.99 -4.79
CA ILE A 60 24.67 10.76 -5.33
C ILE A 60 24.13 10.85 -6.77
N ALA A 61 24.06 9.70 -7.44
CA ALA A 61 23.06 9.39 -8.44
C ALA A 61 22.26 8.14 -8.03
N HIS A 62 20.97 8.20 -8.28
CA HIS A 62 19.97 7.22 -7.89
C HIS A 62 19.14 6.82 -9.10
N ASN A 63 19.27 5.56 -9.50
CA ASN A 63 18.32 4.90 -10.39
C ASN A 63 17.36 4.05 -9.55
N GLY A 64 16.10 4.45 -9.49
CA GLY A 64 15.12 3.84 -8.61
C GLY A 64 14.05 4.83 -8.13
N GLU A 65 13.34 4.45 -7.08
CA GLU A 65 12.29 5.25 -6.42
C GLU A 65 12.29 4.91 -4.92
N ILE A 66 12.38 5.92 -4.05
CA ILE A 66 12.28 5.71 -2.59
C ILE A 66 10.80 5.71 -2.19
N ASN A 67 10.25 4.55 -1.87
CA ASN A 67 8.82 4.39 -1.60
C ASN A 67 8.42 4.81 -0.16
N THR A 68 9.39 4.97 0.75
CA THR A 68 9.17 5.47 2.12
C THR A 68 9.37 6.98 2.26
N ILE A 69 9.57 7.71 1.15
CA ILE A 69 10.01 9.11 1.16
C ILE A 69 9.17 10.05 2.02
N ARG A 70 7.86 9.80 2.13
CA ARG A 70 6.97 10.63 2.96
C ARG A 70 7.25 10.46 4.45
N ALA A 71 7.45 9.23 4.93
CA ALA A 71 7.89 8.98 6.32
C ALA A 71 9.22 9.65 6.56
N ASN A 72 10.21 9.38 5.69
CA ASN A 72 11.57 9.86 5.86
C ASN A 72 11.64 11.39 5.95
N ARG A 73 10.84 12.10 5.14
CA ARG A 73 10.69 13.57 5.21
C ARG A 73 10.06 14.02 6.52
N ASN A 74 9.00 13.35 6.96
CA ASN A 74 8.31 13.66 8.21
C ASN A 74 9.24 13.46 9.42
N TRP A 75 9.97 12.36 9.46
CA TRP A 75 10.94 12.07 10.52
C TRP A 75 12.12 13.03 10.49
N MET A 76 12.71 13.31 9.32
CA MET A 76 13.75 14.34 9.22
C MET A 76 13.28 15.71 9.69
N ARG A 77 12.04 16.12 9.36
CA ARG A 77 11.44 17.36 9.86
C ARG A 77 11.29 17.35 11.39
N ALA A 78 10.88 16.21 11.97
CA ALA A 78 10.78 16.06 13.42
C ALA A 78 12.16 16.08 14.11
N ARG A 79 13.17 15.47 13.49
CA ARG A 79 14.56 15.41 14.00
C ARG A 79 15.23 16.77 14.07
N GLN A 80 14.84 17.74 13.24
CA GLN A 80 15.43 19.10 13.22
C GLN A 80 15.52 19.76 14.61
N SER A 81 14.59 19.46 15.53
CA SER A 81 14.61 20.03 16.88
C SER A 81 15.70 19.46 17.79
N GLN A 82 16.23 18.29 17.46
CA GLN A 82 17.29 17.60 18.21
C GLN A 82 18.65 17.71 17.52
N LEU A 83 18.71 18.21 16.27
CA LEU A 83 19.96 18.29 15.52
C LEU A 83 20.93 19.28 16.18
N ASN A 84 22.13 18.79 16.46
CA ASN A 84 23.26 19.59 16.91
C ASN A 84 24.55 18.98 16.37
N SER A 85 25.47 19.80 15.85
CA SER A 85 26.79 19.37 15.40
C SER A 85 27.85 20.40 15.75
N PRO A 86 28.88 20.02 16.54
CA PRO A 86 30.03 20.90 16.78
C PRO A 86 30.79 21.28 15.51
N VAL A 87 30.73 20.44 14.47
CA VAL A 87 31.44 20.64 13.19
C VAL A 87 30.73 21.69 12.33
N LEU A 88 29.41 21.63 12.28
CA LEU A 88 28.59 22.52 11.44
C LEU A 88 28.22 23.83 12.14
N GLY A 89 28.26 23.87 13.47
CA GLY A 89 27.91 25.06 14.25
C GLY A 89 26.40 25.32 14.28
N ASP A 90 25.99 26.53 13.90
CA ASP A 90 24.59 26.96 13.93
C ASP A 90 23.78 26.33 12.78
N LEU A 91 22.88 25.41 13.10
CA LEU A 91 22.09 24.63 12.14
C LEU A 91 20.77 25.28 11.64
N PRO A 92 20.07 26.17 12.38
CA PRO A 92 18.83 26.80 11.91
C PRO A 92 18.89 27.43 10.51
N PRO A 93 20.00 28.06 10.05
CA PRO A 93 20.13 28.54 8.67
C PRO A 93 20.07 27.44 7.59
N LEU A 94 20.28 26.17 7.97
CA LEU A 94 20.20 25.01 7.08
C LEU A 94 18.77 24.43 7.00
N PHE A 95 17.84 24.88 7.83
CA PHE A 95 16.48 24.34 7.86
C PHE A 95 15.57 24.98 6.78
N PRO A 96 14.64 24.21 6.18
CA PRO A 96 14.49 22.76 6.34
C PRO A 96 15.64 21.99 5.66
N ILE A 97 16.09 20.89 6.28
CA ILE A 97 17.17 20.06 5.72
C ILE A 97 16.75 19.46 4.38
N VAL A 98 15.53 18.94 4.33
CA VAL A 98 14.96 18.38 3.11
C VAL A 98 14.14 19.45 2.40
N THR A 99 14.48 19.74 1.14
CA THR A 99 13.79 20.76 0.35
C THR A 99 12.35 20.33 0.04
N GLU A 100 11.38 21.20 0.35
CA GLU A 100 9.98 20.97 0.01
C GLU A 100 9.78 20.92 -1.51
N GLY A 101 9.05 19.90 -1.98
CA GLY A 101 8.82 19.68 -3.41
C GLY A 101 10.03 19.12 -4.18
N GLY A 102 11.15 18.82 -3.51
CA GLY A 102 12.26 18.08 -4.11
C GLY A 102 11.85 16.67 -4.57
N SER A 103 12.63 16.06 -5.46
CA SER A 103 12.44 14.62 -5.73
C SER A 103 12.89 13.79 -4.53
N ASP A 104 12.46 12.54 -4.50
CA ASP A 104 12.91 11.53 -3.55
C ASP A 104 14.45 11.42 -3.47
N SER A 105 15.12 11.29 -4.62
CA SER A 105 16.59 11.26 -4.71
C SER A 105 17.25 12.55 -4.21
N ALA A 106 16.60 13.70 -4.36
CA ALA A 106 17.15 14.98 -3.88
C ALA A 106 17.13 15.02 -2.35
N SER A 107 16.01 14.58 -1.76
CA SER A 107 15.89 14.47 -0.30
C SER A 107 16.90 13.47 0.28
N PHE A 108 17.17 12.37 -0.42
CA PHE A 108 18.21 11.42 -0.01
C PHE A 108 19.61 12.07 -0.05
N ASP A 109 19.95 12.76 -1.14
CA ASP A 109 21.22 13.48 -1.29
C ASP A 109 21.44 14.51 -0.17
N GLU A 110 20.41 15.29 0.18
CA GLU A 110 20.45 16.31 1.23
C GLU A 110 20.76 15.72 2.61
N VAL A 111 20.17 14.57 2.94
CA VAL A 111 20.43 13.89 4.21
C VAL A 111 21.81 13.22 4.21
N VAL A 112 22.22 12.57 3.12
CA VAL A 112 23.58 12.03 3.00
C VAL A 112 24.64 13.12 3.14
N GLU A 113 24.42 14.28 2.51
CA GLU A 113 25.31 15.44 2.62
C GLU A 113 25.37 15.94 4.06
N LEU A 114 24.23 16.11 4.76
CA LEU A 114 24.21 16.50 6.16
C LEU A 114 25.01 15.54 7.04
N LEU A 115 24.80 14.23 6.89
CA LEU A 115 25.47 13.20 7.69
C LEU A 115 26.98 13.17 7.45
N THR A 116 27.38 13.33 6.20
CA THR A 116 28.79 13.33 5.80
C THR A 116 29.49 14.59 6.31
N LEU A 117 28.90 15.77 6.12
CA LEU A 117 29.47 17.04 6.59
C LEU A 117 29.48 17.15 8.13
N ALA A 118 28.58 16.44 8.81
CA ALA A 118 28.58 16.35 10.28
C ALA A 118 29.69 15.45 10.84
N GLY A 119 30.39 14.67 10.01
CA GLY A 119 31.59 13.91 10.39
C GLY A 119 31.54 12.40 10.17
N ARG A 120 30.43 11.83 9.68
CA ARG A 120 30.39 10.41 9.28
C ARG A 120 31.08 10.23 7.93
N SER A 121 31.70 9.07 7.71
CA SER A 121 32.19 8.73 6.37
C SER A 121 31.01 8.55 5.41
N LEU A 122 31.21 8.83 4.12
CA LEU A 122 30.15 8.66 3.12
C LEU A 122 29.58 7.21 3.10
N PRO A 123 30.40 6.14 3.18
CA PRO A 123 29.88 4.78 3.30
C PRO A 123 29.07 4.53 4.58
N HIS A 124 29.45 5.14 5.71
CA HIS A 124 28.69 5.05 6.96
C HIS A 124 27.31 5.69 6.81
N ALA A 125 27.24 6.90 6.24
CA ALA A 125 25.96 7.57 5.99
C ALA A 125 25.05 6.73 5.08
N VAL A 126 25.60 6.14 4.02
CA VAL A 126 24.86 5.27 3.10
C VAL A 126 24.40 3.98 3.78
N MET A 127 25.25 3.30 4.55
CA MET A 127 24.88 2.07 5.28
C MET A 127 23.83 2.32 6.37
N MET A 128 23.80 3.52 6.95
CA MET A 128 22.79 3.91 7.92
C MET A 128 21.43 4.19 7.25
N MET A 129 21.41 4.81 6.07
CA MET A 129 20.17 5.15 5.36
C MET A 129 19.62 3.99 4.53
N VAL A 130 20.49 3.16 3.95
CA VAL A 130 20.13 1.99 3.13
C VAL A 130 20.84 0.76 3.72
N PRO A 131 20.41 0.29 4.91
CA PRO A 131 21.01 -0.88 5.54
C PRO A 131 20.71 -2.15 4.74
N GLU A 132 21.60 -3.14 4.81
CA GLU A 132 21.29 -4.48 4.32
C GLU A 132 20.24 -5.16 5.20
N ALA A 133 19.58 -6.20 4.68
CA ALA A 133 18.60 -6.95 5.45
C ALA A 133 19.30 -7.79 6.53
N TRP A 134 19.31 -7.30 7.77
CA TRP A 134 20.08 -7.88 8.88
C TRP A 134 19.23 -8.63 9.89
N GLU A 135 17.94 -8.29 10.01
CA GLU A 135 17.06 -8.69 11.11
C GLU A 135 16.86 -10.21 11.16
N ASN A 136 16.60 -10.82 10.00
CA ASN A 136 16.36 -12.26 9.86
C ASN A 136 17.56 -13.04 9.32
N GLN A 137 18.71 -12.39 9.11
CA GLN A 137 19.87 -13.00 8.47
C GLN A 137 20.74 -13.76 9.48
N VAL A 138 20.77 -15.08 9.41
CA VAL A 138 21.46 -15.94 10.40
C VAL A 138 22.98 -16.01 10.24
N ASP A 139 23.53 -15.65 9.08
CA ASP A 139 24.94 -15.81 8.70
C ASP A 139 25.74 -14.49 8.66
N MET A 140 25.28 -13.48 9.40
CA MET A 140 25.95 -12.18 9.52
C MET A 140 26.97 -12.16 10.68
N ASP A 141 28.07 -11.43 10.49
CA ASP A 141 29.03 -11.17 11.57
C ASP A 141 28.34 -10.42 12.74
N PRO A 142 28.50 -10.87 14.00
CA PRO A 142 27.86 -10.23 15.14
C PRO A 142 28.16 -8.74 15.28
N ALA A 143 29.39 -8.29 15.00
CA ALA A 143 29.74 -6.88 15.12
C ALA A 143 29.00 -6.02 14.08
N VAL A 144 28.81 -6.57 12.87
CA VAL A 144 28.06 -5.91 11.79
C VAL A 144 26.56 -5.87 12.13
N ARG A 145 26.03 -6.95 12.73
CA ARG A 145 24.65 -6.98 13.23
C ARG A 145 24.44 -5.91 14.31
N ASP A 146 25.34 -5.82 15.29
CA ASP A 146 25.26 -4.84 16.37
C ASP A 146 25.32 -3.39 15.83
N PHE A 147 26.12 -3.16 14.78
CA PHE A 147 26.14 -1.89 14.07
C PHE A 147 24.75 -1.56 13.49
N TYR A 148 24.12 -2.46 12.74
CA TYR A 148 22.81 -2.18 12.16
C TYR A 148 21.71 -2.05 13.21
N GLU A 149 21.74 -2.89 14.24
CA GLU A 149 20.79 -2.82 15.34
C GLU A 149 20.84 -1.46 16.02
N TYR A 150 22.04 -0.96 16.35
CA TYR A 150 22.21 0.37 16.91
C TYR A 150 21.65 1.45 15.97
N HIS A 151 22.01 1.42 14.69
CA HIS A 151 21.59 2.45 13.73
C HIS A 151 20.09 2.42 13.43
N SER A 152 19.43 1.27 13.55
CA SER A 152 17.97 1.14 13.41
C SER A 152 17.18 1.93 14.46
N MET A 153 17.80 2.25 15.61
CA MET A 153 17.22 3.09 16.66
C MET A 153 17.40 4.60 16.41
N LEU A 154 18.21 4.98 15.41
CA LEU A 154 18.51 6.36 15.04
C LEU A 154 17.88 6.78 13.72
N MET A 155 17.75 5.87 12.76
CA MET A 155 17.33 6.16 11.40
C MET A 155 16.53 4.99 10.85
N GLU A 156 15.34 5.30 10.36
CA GLU A 156 14.52 4.39 9.58
C GLU A 156 15.11 4.20 8.17
N PRO A 157 15.02 2.99 7.58
CA PRO A 157 15.48 2.75 6.22
C PRO A 157 14.79 3.63 5.16
N TRP A 158 15.60 4.18 4.25
CA TRP A 158 15.13 4.84 3.04
C TRP A 158 14.92 3.79 1.95
N ASP A 159 13.79 3.10 2.06
CA ASP A 159 13.45 1.90 1.29
C ASP A 159 12.88 2.20 -0.11
N GLY A 160 12.87 1.17 -0.95
CA GLY A 160 12.44 1.20 -2.35
C GLY A 160 13.53 0.73 -3.30
N PRO A 161 13.20 0.44 -4.58
CA PRO A 161 14.21 0.06 -5.57
C PRO A 161 15.28 1.14 -5.66
N ALA A 162 16.55 0.77 -5.49
CA ALA A 162 17.65 1.73 -5.57
C ALA A 162 18.92 1.06 -6.10
N ALA A 163 19.46 1.60 -7.18
CA ALA A 163 20.87 1.49 -7.52
C ALA A 163 21.51 2.86 -7.28
N LEU A 164 22.32 2.94 -6.23
CA LEU A 164 22.95 4.17 -5.77
C LEU A 164 24.43 4.14 -6.15
N VAL A 165 24.88 5.22 -6.77
CA VAL A 165 26.30 5.52 -6.95
C VAL A 165 26.57 6.83 -6.22
N PHE A 166 27.61 6.86 -5.40
CA PHE A 166 27.90 8.00 -4.53
C PHE A 166 29.39 8.33 -4.50
N THR A 167 29.71 9.60 -4.30
CA THR A 167 31.09 10.08 -4.24
C THR A 167 31.24 11.41 -3.50
N ASP A 168 32.37 11.59 -2.83
CA ASP A 168 32.84 12.87 -2.28
C ASP A 168 34.00 13.49 -3.10
N GLY A 169 34.33 12.88 -4.24
CA GLY A 169 35.46 13.23 -5.11
C GLY A 169 36.80 12.54 -4.77
N SER A 170 36.96 11.99 -3.56
CA SER A 170 38.11 11.14 -3.19
C SER A 170 37.77 9.65 -3.29
N LEU A 171 36.52 9.31 -3.02
CA LEU A 171 36.02 7.95 -2.96
C LEU A 171 34.78 7.82 -3.83
N VAL A 172 34.63 6.68 -4.50
CA VAL A 172 33.41 6.33 -5.24
C VAL A 172 32.89 5.00 -4.74
N GLY A 173 31.61 4.95 -4.46
CA GLY A 173 30.94 3.72 -4.08
C GLY A 173 29.67 3.50 -4.86
N ALA A 174 29.23 2.25 -4.87
CA ALA A 174 27.93 1.87 -5.37
C ALA A 174 27.33 0.78 -4.48
N THR A 175 26.03 0.90 -4.23
CA THR A 175 25.24 -0.08 -3.47
C THR A 175 23.88 -0.26 -4.12
N LEU A 176 23.22 -1.34 -3.74
CA LEU A 176 21.80 -1.56 -4.04
C LEU A 176 20.96 -1.38 -2.79
N ASP A 177 19.65 -1.25 -2.99
CA ASP A 177 18.67 -1.42 -1.92
C ASP A 177 18.74 -2.81 -1.29
N ARG A 178 18.10 -2.97 -0.14
CA ARG A 178 18.09 -4.22 0.65
C ARG A 178 17.56 -5.44 -0.11
N ASN A 179 16.76 -5.23 -1.16
CA ASN A 179 16.14 -6.28 -1.97
C ASN A 179 16.89 -6.49 -3.31
N GLY A 180 17.77 -5.54 -3.69
CA GLY A 180 18.48 -5.54 -4.96
C GLY A 180 17.56 -5.47 -6.17
N LEU A 181 16.56 -4.58 -6.12
CA LEU A 181 15.50 -4.46 -7.15
C LEU A 181 15.99 -3.76 -8.43
N ARG A 182 17.18 -3.15 -8.40
CA ARG A 182 17.81 -2.52 -9.56
C ARG A 182 19.12 -3.20 -9.94
N PRO A 183 19.47 -3.25 -11.24
CA PRO A 183 20.68 -3.90 -11.67
C PRO A 183 21.90 -3.00 -11.44
N GLY A 184 23.00 -3.60 -10.98
CA GLY A 184 24.33 -3.00 -10.96
C GLY A 184 25.37 -4.01 -11.44
N ARG A 185 26.02 -3.74 -12.58
CA ARG A 185 27.05 -4.59 -13.19
C ARG A 185 28.37 -3.83 -13.21
N TYR A 186 29.48 -4.54 -13.02
CA TYR A 186 30.80 -3.92 -13.10
C TYR A 186 31.82 -4.76 -13.88
N VAL A 187 32.77 -4.07 -14.51
CA VAL A 187 33.93 -4.60 -15.21
C VAL A 187 35.17 -3.89 -14.72
N ILE A 188 36.23 -4.66 -14.42
CA ILE A 188 37.53 -4.15 -14.00
C ILE A 188 38.58 -4.65 -14.98
N THR A 189 39.40 -3.73 -15.46
CA THR A 189 40.43 -3.95 -16.48
C THR A 189 41.83 -4.01 -15.86
N SER A 190 42.82 -4.51 -16.61
CA SER A 190 44.19 -4.71 -16.16
C SER A 190 44.96 -3.41 -15.92
N ASP A 191 44.55 -2.32 -16.56
CA ASP A 191 45.05 -0.95 -16.37
C ASP A 191 44.35 -0.22 -15.21
N GLY A 192 43.45 -0.88 -14.49
CA GLY A 192 42.84 -0.36 -13.26
C GLY A 192 41.55 0.44 -13.47
N LEU A 193 41.02 0.52 -14.70
CA LEU A 193 39.73 1.16 -14.96
C LEU A 193 38.57 0.30 -14.44
N ILE A 194 37.70 0.91 -13.65
CA ILE A 194 36.47 0.32 -13.12
C ILE A 194 35.28 0.94 -13.86
N ILE A 195 34.48 0.11 -14.52
CA ILE A 195 33.27 0.52 -15.22
C ILE A 195 32.09 -0.10 -14.49
N LEU A 196 31.25 0.72 -13.87
CA LEU A 196 29.99 0.31 -13.24
C LEU A 196 28.81 0.93 -13.98
N ALA A 197 27.82 0.11 -14.31
CA ALA A 197 26.61 0.55 -15.00
C ALA A 197 25.42 -0.36 -14.70
N SER A 198 24.21 0.12 -15.01
CA SER A 198 22.98 -0.67 -14.89
C SER A 198 22.96 -1.89 -15.84
N GLU A 199 23.68 -1.82 -16.95
CA GLU A 199 23.80 -2.89 -17.95
C GLU A 199 25.27 -3.21 -18.25
N ILE A 200 25.52 -4.36 -18.89
CA ILE A 200 26.84 -4.71 -19.41
C ILE A 200 26.95 -4.35 -20.89
N GLY A 201 28.13 -3.91 -21.34
CA GLY A 201 28.36 -3.51 -22.74
C GLY A 201 28.03 -2.05 -23.05
N VAL A 202 27.97 -1.19 -22.03
CA VAL A 202 27.77 0.26 -22.19
C VAL A 202 28.99 0.97 -22.78
N LEU A 203 30.19 0.38 -22.66
CA LEU A 203 31.44 0.84 -23.24
C LEU A 203 32.10 -0.34 -23.96
N ASP A 204 32.78 -0.03 -25.08
CA ASP A 204 33.58 -1.00 -25.81
C ASP A 204 34.91 -1.22 -25.07
N VAL A 205 35.11 -2.42 -24.55
CA VAL A 205 36.28 -2.80 -23.75
C VAL A 205 36.83 -4.08 -24.35
N ASP A 206 38.14 -4.09 -24.67
CA ASP A 206 38.83 -5.28 -25.15
C ASP A 206 38.67 -6.41 -24.13
N PRO A 207 38.03 -7.55 -24.50
CA PRO A 207 37.85 -8.67 -23.58
C PRO A 207 39.15 -9.21 -22.98
N SER A 208 40.30 -9.01 -23.64
CA SER A 208 41.61 -9.47 -23.17
C SER A 208 42.16 -8.68 -21.99
N THR A 209 41.72 -7.44 -21.78
CA THR A 209 42.16 -6.60 -20.64
C THR A 209 41.29 -6.81 -19.40
N VAL A 210 40.17 -7.53 -19.51
CA VAL A 210 39.24 -7.68 -18.39
C VAL A 210 39.75 -8.68 -17.36
N VAL A 211 39.98 -8.21 -16.14
CA VAL A 211 40.46 -9.00 -15.00
C VAL A 211 39.29 -9.53 -14.15
N ARG A 212 38.25 -8.72 -13.93
CA ARG A 212 37.08 -9.11 -13.12
C ARG A 212 35.79 -8.58 -13.75
N LYS A 213 34.76 -9.44 -13.82
CA LYS A 213 33.38 -9.05 -14.15
C LYS A 213 32.47 -9.50 -13.03
N GLY A 214 31.57 -8.62 -12.59
CA GLY A 214 30.68 -8.93 -11.48
C GLY A 214 29.35 -8.17 -11.51
N ARG A 215 28.58 -8.37 -10.46
CA ARG A 215 27.34 -7.66 -10.18
C ARG A 215 27.28 -7.27 -8.71
N LEU A 216 26.64 -6.15 -8.42
CA LEU A 216 26.23 -5.83 -7.06
C LEU A 216 25.16 -6.83 -6.61
N ARG A 217 25.15 -7.13 -5.32
CA ARG A 217 24.18 -8.01 -4.65
C ARG A 217 23.43 -7.15 -3.63
N PRO A 218 22.20 -7.53 -3.24
CA PRO A 218 21.50 -6.86 -2.15
C PRO A 218 22.41 -6.75 -0.92
N GLY A 219 22.51 -5.56 -0.33
CA GLY A 219 23.35 -5.30 0.84
C GLY A 219 24.87 -5.22 0.62
N SER A 220 25.38 -5.55 -0.57
CA SER A 220 26.82 -5.44 -0.86
C SER A 220 27.19 -4.09 -1.46
N MET A 221 28.30 -3.52 -1.00
CA MET A 221 28.86 -2.28 -1.49
C MET A 221 30.13 -2.54 -2.31
N LEU A 222 30.26 -1.88 -3.47
CA LEU A 222 31.52 -1.75 -4.19
C LEU A 222 32.11 -0.38 -3.87
N LEU A 223 33.35 -0.33 -3.40
CA LEU A 223 33.99 0.92 -3.01
C LEU A 223 35.39 1.02 -3.60
N ALA A 224 35.72 2.16 -4.19
CA ALA A 224 37.05 2.45 -4.72
C ALA A 224 37.56 3.78 -4.17
N ASP A 225 38.77 3.75 -3.61
CA ASP A 225 39.49 4.92 -3.13
C ASP A 225 40.43 5.40 -4.25
N THR A 226 40.16 6.60 -4.77
CA THR A 226 40.95 7.18 -5.87
C THR A 226 42.26 7.81 -5.39
N VAL A 227 42.41 8.05 -4.09
CA VAL A 227 43.62 8.59 -3.46
C VAL A 227 44.60 7.45 -3.16
N GLU A 228 44.13 6.35 -2.59
CA GLU A 228 44.95 5.15 -2.33
C GLU A 228 45.13 4.27 -3.58
N GLY A 229 44.26 4.42 -4.58
CA GLY A 229 44.31 3.66 -5.83
C GLY A 229 43.93 2.19 -5.66
N ARG A 230 43.00 1.89 -4.75
CA ARG A 230 42.56 0.51 -4.45
C ARG A 230 41.05 0.37 -4.33
N ILE A 231 40.58 -0.85 -4.52
CA ILE A 231 39.20 -1.26 -4.20
C ILE A 231 39.17 -1.72 -2.74
N ILE A 232 38.20 -1.22 -1.98
CA ILE A 232 37.92 -1.66 -0.62
C ILE A 232 36.80 -2.72 -0.74
N GLU A 233 37.09 -3.93 -0.28
CA GLU A 233 36.11 -5.03 -0.34
C GLU A 233 35.00 -4.83 0.72
N ASP A 234 33.78 -5.29 0.41
CA ASP A 234 32.57 -5.09 1.23
C ASP A 234 32.77 -5.50 2.70
N GLN A 235 33.38 -6.66 2.92
CA GLN A 235 33.62 -7.19 4.27
C GLN A 235 34.65 -6.35 5.05
N GLU A 236 35.69 -5.84 4.38
CA GLU A 236 36.69 -4.97 5.00
C GLU A 236 36.03 -3.68 5.50
N LEU A 237 35.23 -3.05 4.63
CA LEU A 237 34.50 -1.83 4.95
C LEU A 237 33.54 -2.01 6.13
N LYS A 238 32.69 -3.05 6.07
CA LYS A 238 31.67 -3.30 7.09
C LYS A 238 32.30 -3.58 8.45
N LEU A 239 33.35 -4.39 8.49
CA LEU A 239 34.07 -4.67 9.74
C LEU A 239 34.77 -3.42 10.29
N GLN A 240 35.34 -2.58 9.43
CA GLN A 240 35.94 -1.32 9.86
C GLN A 240 34.92 -0.41 10.57
N LEU A 241 33.71 -0.28 10.02
CA LEU A 241 32.63 0.51 10.63
C LEU A 241 32.03 -0.16 11.87
N ALA A 242 31.87 -1.48 11.84
CA ALA A 242 31.38 -2.28 12.96
C ALA A 242 32.33 -2.25 14.18
N HIS A 243 33.63 -2.01 13.96
CA HIS A 243 34.62 -1.88 15.04
C HIS A 243 35.00 -0.43 15.37
N GLN A 244 34.35 0.56 14.74
CA GLN A 244 34.63 1.97 15.00
C GLN A 244 34.26 2.37 16.44
N GLU A 245 33.17 1.81 16.96
CA GLU A 245 32.69 2.00 18.33
C GLU A 245 32.22 0.64 18.89
N PRO A 246 32.11 0.47 20.22
CA PRO A 246 31.62 -0.76 20.83
C PRO A 246 30.08 -0.84 20.77
N TRP A 247 29.53 -0.94 19.55
CA TRP A 247 28.08 -0.92 19.30
C TRP A 247 27.31 -1.98 20.11
N GLY A 248 27.83 -3.21 20.16
CA GLY A 248 27.21 -4.31 20.91
C GLY A 248 27.13 -4.06 22.41
N ASP A 249 28.15 -3.43 23.00
CA ASP A 249 28.14 -3.04 24.42
C ASP A 249 27.08 -1.96 24.68
N TRP A 250 26.91 -1.04 23.75
CA TRP A 250 25.91 0.02 23.84
C TRP A 250 24.48 -0.52 23.75
N VAL A 251 24.23 -1.40 22.76
CA VAL A 251 22.92 -2.04 22.58
C VAL A 251 22.58 -2.92 23.79
N SER A 252 23.45 -3.86 24.14
CA SER A 252 23.21 -4.81 25.24
C SER A 252 23.10 -4.13 26.62
N GLY A 253 23.83 -3.04 26.83
CA GLY A 253 23.87 -2.33 28.10
C GLY A 253 22.72 -1.36 28.36
N GLN A 254 21.96 -0.96 27.32
CA GLN A 254 20.94 0.09 27.43
C GLN A 254 19.55 -0.32 26.91
N ARG A 255 19.46 -1.29 25.99
CA ARG A 255 18.19 -1.74 25.41
C ARG A 255 17.26 -2.30 26.48
N ILE A 256 16.00 -1.89 26.45
CA ILE A 256 14.96 -2.40 27.34
C ILE A 256 14.21 -3.52 26.61
N GLU A 257 14.30 -4.74 27.12
CA GLU A 257 13.56 -5.89 26.57
C GLU A 257 12.24 -6.07 27.30
N LEU A 258 11.12 -5.92 26.59
CA LEU A 258 9.77 -6.00 27.14
C LEU A 258 9.48 -7.35 27.81
N GLU A 259 10.06 -8.44 27.30
CA GLU A 259 9.92 -9.79 27.86
C GLU A 259 10.56 -9.93 29.24
N LYS A 260 11.67 -9.22 29.48
CA LYS A 260 12.43 -9.29 30.75
C LYS A 260 11.82 -8.44 31.88
N LEU A 261 10.85 -7.59 31.57
CA LEU A 261 10.16 -6.78 32.57
C LEU A 261 9.22 -7.64 33.45
N PRO A 262 8.98 -7.23 34.72
CA PRO A 262 8.15 -7.99 35.66
C PRO A 262 6.76 -8.31 35.11
N GLN A 263 6.31 -9.55 35.27
CA GLN A 263 4.97 -9.97 34.88
C GLN A 263 3.89 -9.20 35.66
N ARG A 264 2.74 -8.99 35.01
CA ARG A 264 1.58 -8.28 35.55
C ARG A 264 0.38 -9.21 35.61
N GLU A 265 -0.59 -8.88 36.46
CA GLU A 265 -1.80 -9.68 36.62
C GLU A 265 -2.73 -9.48 35.43
N HIS A 266 -3.14 -10.58 34.80
CA HIS A 266 -4.06 -10.56 33.68
C HIS A 266 -5.51 -10.33 34.16
N ILE A 267 -6.14 -9.26 33.68
CA ILE A 267 -7.49 -8.86 34.11
C ILE A 267 -8.54 -9.48 33.20
N VAL A 268 -9.42 -10.32 33.77
CA VAL A 268 -10.53 -10.94 33.04
C VAL A 268 -11.83 -10.18 33.26
N HIS A 269 -12.45 -9.72 32.18
CA HIS A 269 -13.73 -9.03 32.22
C HIS A 269 -14.93 -9.97 32.03
N THR A 270 -16.08 -9.60 32.59
CA THR A 270 -17.32 -10.38 32.46
C THR A 270 -17.92 -10.27 31.04
N PRO A 271 -18.63 -11.29 30.54
CA PRO A 271 -19.30 -11.24 29.23
C PRO A 271 -20.18 -10.01 29.01
N ALA A 272 -20.97 -9.63 30.03
CA ALA A 272 -21.84 -8.45 29.95
C ALA A 272 -21.04 -7.14 29.77
N SER A 273 -19.83 -7.05 30.35
CA SER A 273 -18.94 -5.91 30.18
C SER A 273 -18.35 -5.85 28.77
N VAL A 274 -17.91 -6.99 28.24
CA VAL A 274 -17.36 -7.11 26.87
C VAL A 274 -18.44 -6.73 25.85
N THR A 275 -19.64 -7.32 25.92
CA THR A 275 -20.74 -7.02 24.98
C THR A 275 -21.16 -5.55 25.02
N ARG A 276 -21.17 -4.92 26.20
CA ARG A 276 -21.50 -3.49 26.30
C ARG A 276 -20.44 -2.62 25.61
N ARG A 277 -19.15 -2.88 25.85
CA ARG A 277 -18.06 -2.15 25.19
C ARG A 277 -18.06 -2.39 23.68
N GLN A 278 -18.29 -3.62 23.23
CA GLN A 278 -18.49 -3.95 21.82
C GLN A 278 -19.58 -3.07 21.17
N ARG A 279 -20.70 -2.83 21.86
CA ARG A 279 -21.75 -1.91 21.37
C ARG A 279 -21.27 -0.46 21.30
N THR A 280 -20.56 0.02 22.32
CA THR A 280 -20.02 1.40 22.36
C THR A 280 -19.12 1.66 21.15
N PHE A 281 -18.30 0.69 20.77
CA PHE A 281 -17.38 0.78 19.62
C PHE A 281 -17.99 0.26 18.30
N GLY A 282 -19.28 -0.06 18.28
CA GLY A 282 -20.02 -0.43 17.07
C GLY A 282 -19.68 -1.80 16.47
N TYR A 283 -19.21 -2.78 17.26
CA TYR A 283 -19.00 -4.14 16.79
C TYR A 283 -20.32 -4.79 16.37
N THR A 284 -20.24 -5.60 15.31
CA THR A 284 -21.36 -6.35 14.75
C THR A 284 -21.16 -7.85 14.86
N GLU A 285 -22.25 -8.61 14.79
CA GLU A 285 -22.18 -10.07 14.74
C GLU A 285 -21.44 -10.57 13.49
N GLU A 286 -21.54 -9.84 12.38
CA GLU A 286 -20.81 -10.16 11.16
C GLU A 286 -19.31 -10.02 11.35
N GLU A 287 -18.80 -8.90 11.86
CA GLU A 287 -17.36 -8.71 12.09
C GLU A 287 -16.80 -9.76 13.06
N ILE A 288 -17.53 -10.06 14.14
CA ILE A 288 -17.10 -11.10 15.09
C ILE A 288 -16.99 -12.46 14.39
N ARG A 289 -18.01 -12.87 13.62
CA ARG A 289 -18.03 -14.18 12.96
C ARG A 289 -17.06 -14.28 11.79
N VAL A 290 -16.95 -13.22 10.98
CA VAL A 290 -16.26 -13.25 9.68
C VAL A 290 -14.81 -12.78 9.81
N LEU A 291 -14.47 -11.95 10.79
CA LEU A 291 -13.13 -11.38 10.98
C LEU A 291 -12.43 -11.93 12.23
N LEU A 292 -13.01 -11.69 13.41
CA LEU A 292 -12.33 -11.97 14.69
C LEU A 292 -12.26 -13.47 15.00
N ALA A 293 -13.35 -14.22 14.81
CA ALA A 293 -13.36 -15.65 15.09
C ALA A 293 -12.34 -16.43 14.24
N PRO A 294 -12.27 -16.25 12.90
CA PRO A 294 -11.25 -16.91 12.09
C PRO A 294 -9.83 -16.47 12.42
N MET A 295 -9.63 -15.19 12.73
CA MET A 295 -8.31 -14.65 13.08
C MET A 295 -7.82 -15.22 14.43
N GLY A 296 -8.68 -15.30 15.44
CA GLY A 296 -8.39 -15.95 16.72
C GLY A 296 -8.18 -17.47 16.59
N GLN A 297 -8.89 -18.14 15.68
CA GLN A 297 -8.75 -19.58 15.46
C GLN A 297 -7.47 -19.95 14.69
N HIS A 298 -7.13 -19.20 13.64
CA HIS A 298 -6.10 -19.59 12.66
C HIS A 298 -4.86 -18.71 12.66
N GLY A 299 -4.88 -17.55 13.33
CA GLY A 299 -3.77 -16.61 13.36
C GLY A 299 -3.46 -15.97 12.02
N ALA A 300 -4.47 -15.82 11.16
CA ALA A 300 -4.38 -15.23 9.83
C ALA A 300 -5.66 -14.48 9.49
N GLU A 301 -5.55 -13.44 8.66
CA GLU A 301 -6.72 -12.73 8.17
C GLU A 301 -7.61 -13.63 7.28
N PRO A 302 -8.94 -13.46 7.32
CA PRO A 302 -9.85 -14.27 6.52
C PRO A 302 -9.89 -13.85 5.04
N LEU A 303 -10.14 -14.84 4.18
CA LEU A 303 -10.38 -14.63 2.75
C LEU A 303 -11.88 -14.45 2.47
N GLY A 304 -12.18 -13.68 1.43
CA GLY A 304 -13.51 -13.50 0.85
C GLY A 304 -13.49 -13.53 -0.67
N ALA A 305 -14.64 -13.21 -1.26
CA ALA A 305 -14.83 -13.16 -2.72
C ALA A 305 -15.88 -12.13 -3.12
N MET A 306 -15.99 -11.88 -4.43
CA MET A 306 -16.72 -10.76 -5.06
C MET A 306 -16.10 -9.40 -4.74
N GLY A 307 -16.69 -8.30 -5.21
CA GLY A 307 -16.22 -6.94 -4.94
C GLY A 307 -16.99 -6.30 -3.79
N SER A 308 -16.50 -5.16 -3.28
CA SER A 308 -17.30 -4.32 -2.39
C SER A 308 -18.36 -3.58 -3.19
N ASP A 309 -19.62 -3.73 -2.81
CA ASP A 309 -20.80 -3.11 -3.45
C ASP A 309 -21.67 -2.36 -2.44
N THR A 310 -21.11 -2.06 -1.26
CA THR A 310 -21.68 -1.12 -0.29
C THR A 310 -21.18 0.30 -0.59
N PRO A 311 -21.89 1.34 -0.13
CA PRO A 311 -21.46 2.73 -0.31
C PRO A 311 -20.11 2.98 0.37
N ILE A 312 -19.31 3.90 -0.17
CA ILE A 312 -18.13 4.42 0.54
C ILE A 312 -18.58 5.18 1.79
N ALA A 313 -17.70 5.28 2.79
CA ALA A 313 -18.06 5.82 4.11
C ALA A 313 -18.73 7.21 4.03
N ALA A 314 -18.17 8.10 3.22
CA ALA A 314 -18.63 9.48 3.06
C ALA A 314 -20.06 9.67 2.52
N ILE A 315 -20.66 8.63 1.93
CA ILE A 315 -22.04 8.67 1.41
C ILE A 315 -22.93 7.58 2.03
N SER A 316 -22.44 6.94 3.10
CA SER A 316 -23.19 5.98 3.90
C SER A 316 -24.29 6.68 4.71
N ASP A 317 -25.45 6.06 4.83
CA ASP A 317 -26.53 6.48 5.73
C ASP A 317 -26.35 5.94 7.16
N ARG A 318 -25.36 5.05 7.35
CA ARG A 318 -25.03 4.41 8.63
C ARG A 318 -23.74 4.97 9.20
N PRO A 319 -23.61 5.02 10.54
CA PRO A 319 -22.39 5.49 11.19
C PRO A 319 -21.22 4.56 10.85
N ARG A 320 -20.17 5.12 10.26
CA ARG A 320 -18.93 4.43 9.91
C ARG A 320 -17.83 4.71 10.93
N LEU A 321 -16.82 3.85 10.97
CA LEU A 321 -15.63 4.16 11.74
C LEU A 321 -14.77 5.14 10.96
N LEU A 322 -14.01 5.98 11.67
CA LEU A 322 -13.11 6.93 11.01
C LEU A 322 -12.08 6.23 10.10
N PHE A 323 -11.68 4.99 10.45
CA PHE A 323 -10.81 4.17 9.63
C PHE A 323 -11.36 3.95 8.21
N ASP A 324 -12.68 3.82 8.04
CA ASP A 324 -13.32 3.52 6.73
C ASP A 324 -13.25 4.68 5.73
N TYR A 325 -12.89 5.88 6.19
CA TYR A 325 -12.68 7.05 5.33
C TYR A 325 -11.30 7.06 4.69
N PHE A 326 -10.40 6.15 5.09
CA PHE A 326 -9.07 6.03 4.53
C PHE A 326 -8.97 4.77 3.67
N THR A 327 -8.20 4.85 2.60
CA THR A 327 -7.90 3.73 1.72
C THR A 327 -6.40 3.53 1.61
N GLN A 328 -5.98 2.28 1.60
CA GLN A 328 -4.58 1.87 1.50
C GLN A 328 -4.04 2.22 0.11
N GLN A 329 -2.92 2.94 0.08
CA GLN A 329 -2.16 3.15 -1.14
C GLN A 329 -1.38 1.88 -1.50
N PHE A 330 -1.06 1.74 -2.78
CA PHE A 330 -0.29 0.61 -3.29
C PHE A 330 0.59 1.04 -4.47
N ALA A 331 1.68 0.31 -4.65
CA ALA A 331 2.61 0.53 -5.74
C ALA A 331 2.03 -0.02 -7.05
N GLN A 332 2.18 0.77 -8.12
CA GLN A 332 1.88 0.32 -9.47
C GLN A 332 2.82 1.02 -10.47
N VAL A 333 3.57 0.21 -11.21
CA VAL A 333 4.52 0.62 -12.27
C VAL A 333 5.78 1.34 -11.77
N THR A 334 5.65 2.41 -10.97
CA THR A 334 6.78 3.23 -10.52
C THR A 334 7.79 2.44 -9.70
N ASN A 335 7.27 1.58 -8.83
CA ASN A 335 8.01 0.64 -8.02
C ASN A 335 7.16 -0.64 -7.86
N PRO A 336 7.77 -1.78 -7.48
CA PRO A 336 7.06 -3.03 -7.26
C PRO A 336 6.54 -3.15 -5.82
N PRO A 337 5.41 -3.87 -5.60
CA PRO A 337 5.12 -4.43 -4.28
C PRO A 337 6.10 -5.56 -3.93
N LEU A 338 6.17 -5.91 -2.64
CA LEU A 338 7.05 -6.96 -2.10
C LEU A 338 6.27 -8.28 -1.88
N ASP A 339 6.91 -9.44 -2.06
CA ASP A 339 6.31 -10.73 -1.67
C ASP A 339 6.57 -11.02 -0.18
N SER A 340 5.67 -10.54 0.68
CA SER A 340 5.78 -10.67 2.14
C SER A 340 5.78 -12.10 2.68
N ILE A 341 5.57 -13.12 1.84
CA ILE A 341 5.54 -14.53 2.24
C ILE A 341 6.84 -15.21 1.81
N ARG A 342 7.26 -15.00 0.56
CA ARG A 342 8.46 -15.68 0.00
C ARG A 342 9.75 -14.92 0.28
N GLU A 343 9.64 -13.61 0.46
CA GLU A 343 10.77 -12.71 0.70
C GLU A 343 10.79 -12.25 2.18
N GLU A 344 10.21 -13.03 3.11
CA GLU A 344 10.13 -12.69 4.54
C GLU A 344 11.50 -12.33 5.16
N VAL A 345 12.58 -12.92 4.64
CA VAL A 345 13.96 -12.64 5.09
C VAL A 345 14.36 -11.17 4.98
N VAL A 346 13.78 -10.41 4.03
CA VAL A 346 14.06 -8.99 3.87
C VAL A 346 13.07 -8.09 4.61
N THR A 347 12.11 -8.66 5.35
CA THR A 347 11.07 -7.89 6.03
C THR A 347 11.32 -7.82 7.53
N SER A 348 10.84 -6.75 8.19
CA SER A 348 10.89 -6.65 9.64
C SER A 348 9.67 -5.92 10.21
N MET A 349 9.11 -6.52 11.26
CA MET A 349 8.07 -5.92 12.09
C MET A 349 8.61 -5.44 13.44
N ALA A 350 9.92 -5.61 13.67
CA ALA A 350 10.56 -5.13 14.88
C ALA A 350 10.64 -3.60 14.85
N CYS A 351 10.45 -2.98 16.02
CA CYS A 351 10.58 -1.53 16.17
C CYS A 351 11.02 -1.14 17.58
N GLY A 352 11.66 0.03 17.68
CA GLY A 352 11.97 0.68 18.92
C GLY A 352 10.80 1.56 19.39
N LEU A 353 10.48 1.48 20.68
CA LEU A 353 9.53 2.35 21.36
C LEU A 353 10.30 3.24 22.34
N GLY A 354 10.20 4.56 22.19
CA GLY A 354 10.78 5.51 23.14
C GLY A 354 11.33 6.78 22.48
N PRO A 355 12.04 7.62 23.25
CA PRO A 355 12.67 8.83 22.75
C PRO A 355 13.84 8.54 21.79
N GLU A 356 13.92 9.35 20.75
CA GLU A 356 15.01 9.39 19.78
C GLU A 356 15.91 10.61 20.04
N ARG A 357 17.23 10.38 20.04
CA ARG A 357 18.24 11.40 20.34
C ARG A 357 18.83 12.01 19.07
N ASN A 358 19.78 12.94 19.23
CA ASN A 358 20.42 13.68 18.14
C ASN A 358 21.04 12.75 17.08
N LEU A 359 20.48 12.78 15.87
CA LEU A 359 20.92 11.98 14.72
C LEU A 359 22.41 12.14 14.38
N LEU A 360 23.01 13.31 14.61
CA LEU A 360 24.39 13.62 14.19
C LEU A 360 25.47 13.13 15.16
N THR A 361 25.06 12.52 16.28
CA THR A 361 25.97 11.96 17.29
C THR A 361 25.73 10.48 17.49
N ALA A 362 26.71 9.78 18.05
CA ALA A 362 26.59 8.37 18.44
C ALA A 362 27.03 8.24 19.90
N THR A 363 26.13 7.77 20.77
CA THR A 363 26.39 7.54 22.20
C THR A 363 25.60 6.32 22.70
N PRO A 364 26.00 5.68 23.82
CA PRO A 364 25.25 4.55 24.39
C PRO A 364 23.78 4.87 24.67
N ALA A 365 23.48 6.11 25.07
CA ALA A 365 22.15 6.53 25.46
C ALA A 365 21.13 6.51 24.30
N HIS A 366 21.56 6.38 23.05
CA HIS A 366 20.66 6.18 21.90
C HIS A 366 20.02 4.79 21.93
N ALA A 367 20.67 3.80 22.54
CA ALA A 367 20.15 2.45 22.64
C ALA A 367 19.11 2.24 23.75
N ALA A 368 18.81 3.28 24.53
CA ALA A 368 17.85 3.24 25.65
C ALA A 368 16.38 3.32 25.16
N GLN A 369 15.97 2.37 24.31
CA GLN A 369 14.62 2.21 23.80
C GLN A 369 14.06 0.84 24.19
N VAL A 370 12.72 0.74 24.24
CA VAL A 370 12.02 -0.54 24.42
C VAL A 370 12.00 -1.26 23.08
N SER A 371 12.62 -2.43 23.01
CA SER A 371 12.62 -3.27 21.82
C SER A 371 11.36 -4.12 21.78
N MET A 372 10.69 -4.14 20.64
CA MET A 372 9.49 -4.95 20.40
C MET A 372 9.66 -5.73 19.09
N GLU A 373 9.26 -7.00 19.09
CA GLU A 373 9.23 -7.81 17.86
C GLU A 373 8.08 -7.43 16.93
N PHE A 374 7.01 -6.90 17.50
CA PHE A 374 5.80 -6.55 16.78
C PHE A 374 5.15 -5.28 17.38
N PRO A 375 4.58 -4.37 16.56
CA PRO A 375 3.94 -3.14 17.05
C PRO A 375 2.56 -3.38 17.68
N VAL A 376 2.01 -4.60 17.63
CA VAL A 376 0.77 -4.95 18.34
C VAL A 376 1.12 -5.69 19.61
N ILE A 377 0.72 -5.12 20.74
CA ILE A 377 1.02 -5.63 22.08
C ILE A 377 -0.24 -6.07 22.81
N ASP A 378 -0.12 -7.05 23.69
CA ASP A 378 -1.22 -7.47 24.57
C ASP A 378 -1.41 -6.56 25.79
N ASN A 379 -2.44 -6.86 26.58
CA ASN A 379 -2.77 -6.08 27.78
C ASN A 379 -1.69 -6.18 28.86
N ASP A 380 -1.01 -7.32 28.96
CA ASP A 380 -0.01 -7.59 29.98
C ASP A 380 1.30 -6.86 29.64
N GLU A 381 1.65 -6.81 28.36
CA GLU A 381 2.72 -6.01 27.76
C GLU A 381 2.49 -4.51 27.93
N LEU A 382 1.28 -4.02 27.64
CA LEU A 382 0.91 -2.63 27.91
C LEU A 382 1.08 -2.30 29.40
N ALA A 383 0.62 -3.17 30.29
CA ALA A 383 0.76 -2.97 31.72
C ALA A 383 2.24 -2.91 32.16
N LYS A 384 3.16 -3.61 31.50
CA LYS A 384 4.61 -3.47 31.75
C LYS A 384 5.11 -2.07 31.39
N ILE A 385 4.70 -1.54 30.24
CA ILE A 385 5.08 -0.19 29.76
C ILE A 385 4.52 0.90 30.67
N GLU A 386 3.27 0.78 31.13
CA GLU A 386 2.63 1.73 32.04
C GLU A 386 3.37 1.88 33.38
N HIS A 387 4.10 0.85 33.81
CA HIS A 387 4.82 0.83 35.09
C HIS A 387 6.33 1.10 34.95
N LEU A 388 6.79 1.59 33.80
CA LEU A 388 8.16 2.08 33.66
C LEU A 388 8.35 3.38 34.47
N SER A 389 9.49 3.50 35.12
CA SER A 389 9.87 4.65 35.95
C SER A 389 11.19 5.23 35.50
N LEU A 390 11.33 6.55 35.64
CA LEU A 390 12.59 7.27 35.49
C LEU A 390 13.52 6.95 36.67
N ASP A 391 14.81 7.25 36.53
CA ASP A 391 15.81 7.12 37.61
C ASP A 391 15.45 7.94 38.86
N SER A 392 14.67 9.01 38.68
CA SER A 392 14.12 9.84 39.77
C SER A 392 13.01 9.17 40.57
N GLY A 393 12.50 8.01 40.11
CA GLY A 393 11.33 7.32 40.65
C GLY A 393 9.99 7.86 40.13
N ALA A 394 9.99 8.92 39.33
CA ALA A 394 8.78 9.43 38.67
C ALA A 394 8.33 8.49 37.53
N PRO A 395 7.02 8.48 37.17
CA PRO A 395 6.54 7.68 36.04
C PRO A 395 7.23 8.07 34.74
N ALA A 396 7.79 7.11 34.02
CA ALA A 396 8.29 7.31 32.66
C ALA A 396 7.16 7.31 31.63
N THR A 397 6.00 6.77 32.02
CA THR A 397 4.81 6.62 31.18
C THR A 397 3.64 7.41 31.75
N VAL A 398 2.96 8.19 30.90
CA VAL A 398 1.75 8.94 31.26
C VAL A 398 0.58 8.46 30.42
N LYS A 399 -0.53 8.06 31.07
CA LYS A 399 -1.77 7.65 30.40
C LYS A 399 -2.72 8.82 30.28
N LEU A 400 -3.18 9.09 29.06
CA LEU A 400 -4.13 10.17 28.72
C LEU A 400 -5.45 9.57 28.24
N SER A 401 -6.55 9.98 28.87
CA SER A 401 -7.89 9.47 28.58
C SER A 401 -8.56 10.21 27.42
N GLY A 402 -8.83 9.53 26.32
CA GLY A 402 -9.52 10.03 25.13
C GLY A 402 -11.04 9.98 25.24
N LEU A 403 -11.59 10.48 26.35
CA LEU A 403 -13.03 10.47 26.60
C LEU A 403 -13.59 11.90 26.64
N TYR A 404 -14.75 12.14 26.02
CA TYR A 404 -15.42 13.44 26.01
C TYR A 404 -16.91 13.30 26.33
N ARG A 405 -17.54 14.38 26.80
CA ARG A 405 -18.98 14.38 27.12
C ARG A 405 -19.79 14.33 25.83
N VAL A 406 -20.54 13.24 25.64
CA VAL A 406 -21.22 12.95 24.37
C VAL A 406 -22.32 13.97 24.04
N ASP A 407 -23.03 14.47 25.04
CA ASP A 407 -24.18 15.38 24.88
C ASP A 407 -23.80 16.78 24.39
N ASP A 408 -22.52 17.15 24.46
CA ASP A 408 -22.00 18.44 23.97
C ASP A 408 -21.52 18.37 22.51
N GLY A 409 -21.54 17.19 21.90
CA GLY A 409 -21.20 16.97 20.50
C GLY A 409 -19.78 17.44 20.14
N GLU A 410 -19.67 18.06 18.96
CA GLU A 410 -18.40 18.48 18.35
C GLU A 410 -17.56 19.40 19.25
N ALA A 411 -18.19 20.32 19.99
CA ALA A 411 -17.46 21.30 20.79
C ALA A 411 -16.63 20.62 21.90
N ALA A 412 -17.23 19.66 22.62
CA ALA A 412 -16.51 18.89 23.64
C ALA A 412 -15.47 17.94 23.04
N LEU A 413 -15.70 17.43 21.83
CA LEU A 413 -14.70 16.64 21.10
C LEU A 413 -13.46 17.50 20.80
N VAL A 414 -13.64 18.72 20.29
CA VAL A 414 -12.54 19.66 20.00
C VAL A 414 -11.82 20.05 21.28
N GLU A 415 -12.56 20.46 22.32
CA GLU A 415 -11.98 20.84 23.60
C GLU A 415 -11.12 19.70 24.19
N ARG A 416 -11.63 18.46 24.17
CA ARG A 416 -10.87 17.31 24.66
C ARG A 416 -9.63 17.02 23.84
N LEU A 417 -9.67 17.20 22.52
CA LEU A 417 -8.47 17.06 21.67
C LEU A 417 -7.41 18.11 22.01
N ASP A 418 -7.80 19.35 22.24
CA ASP A 418 -6.89 20.43 22.63
C ASP A 418 -6.30 20.18 24.03
N GLU A 419 -7.11 19.69 24.98
CA GLU A 419 -6.65 19.27 26.31
C GLU A 419 -5.67 18.11 26.23
N LEU A 420 -5.92 17.10 25.39
CA LEU A 420 -4.99 15.98 25.19
C LEU A 420 -3.64 16.44 24.66
N CYS A 421 -3.65 17.40 23.72
CA CYS A 421 -2.43 18.00 23.19
C CYS A 421 -1.65 18.74 24.29
N ALA A 422 -2.32 19.53 25.12
CA ALA A 422 -1.69 20.22 26.25
C ALA A 422 -1.19 19.25 27.34
N GLN A 423 -1.93 18.17 27.61
CA GLN A 423 -1.50 17.12 28.55
C GLN A 423 -0.28 16.36 28.02
N ALA A 424 -0.21 16.09 26.72
CA ALA A 424 0.96 15.49 26.08
C ALA A 424 2.18 16.42 26.19
N ASP A 425 2.01 17.73 25.96
CA ASP A 425 3.09 18.72 26.19
C ASP A 425 3.60 18.70 27.63
N ALA A 426 2.69 18.74 28.60
CA ALA A 426 3.04 18.71 30.02
C ALA A 426 3.74 17.40 30.41
N ALA A 427 3.33 16.26 29.84
CA ALA A 427 3.97 14.97 30.06
C ALA A 427 5.42 14.97 29.54
N VAL A 428 5.64 15.48 28.33
CA VAL A 428 6.99 15.59 27.74
C VAL A 428 7.86 16.54 28.57
N GLU A 429 7.32 17.69 28.99
CA GLU A 429 8.04 18.65 29.85
C GLU A 429 8.38 18.09 31.24
N ALA A 430 7.56 17.18 31.76
CA ALA A 430 7.84 16.43 32.98
C ALA A 430 8.87 15.29 32.79
N GLY A 431 9.32 15.04 31.56
CA GLY A 431 10.31 14.02 31.23
C GLY A 431 9.73 12.64 30.92
N ALA A 432 8.42 12.52 30.64
CA ALA A 432 7.82 11.25 30.24
C ALA A 432 8.37 10.79 28.88
N GLY A 433 8.92 9.58 28.83
CA GLY A 433 9.41 8.95 27.61
C GLY A 433 8.31 8.23 26.82
N PHE A 434 7.16 7.96 27.46
CA PHE A 434 6.04 7.26 26.84
C PHE A 434 4.71 7.94 27.19
N VAL A 435 3.83 8.04 26.20
CA VAL A 435 2.45 8.50 26.38
C VAL A 435 1.51 7.43 25.86
N VAL A 436 0.61 6.95 26.73
CA VAL A 436 -0.45 6.00 26.39
C VAL A 436 -1.73 6.79 26.13
N LEU A 437 -2.22 6.78 24.89
CA LEU A 437 -3.50 7.36 24.50
C LEU A 437 -4.57 6.26 24.60
N SER A 438 -5.57 6.43 25.47
CA SER A 438 -6.53 5.38 25.81
C SER A 438 -7.98 5.80 25.60
N ASP A 439 -8.74 5.00 24.86
CA ASP A 439 -10.20 5.14 24.71
C ASP A 439 -11.00 4.29 25.72
N ARG A 440 -10.31 3.64 26.66
CA ARG A 440 -10.92 2.76 27.68
C ARG A 440 -11.79 3.58 28.64
N ASP A 441 -12.69 2.87 29.33
CA ASP A 441 -13.54 3.39 30.42
C ASP A 441 -14.66 4.35 30.01
N SER A 442 -15.08 4.30 28.73
CA SER A 442 -16.32 4.94 28.29
C SER A 442 -17.53 4.48 29.12
N ASN A 443 -18.33 5.45 29.56
CA ASN A 443 -19.50 5.26 30.42
C ASN A 443 -20.73 5.95 29.80
N ALA A 444 -21.83 6.08 30.56
CA ALA A 444 -23.09 6.64 30.05
C ALA A 444 -23.02 8.13 29.66
N GLU A 445 -22.03 8.89 30.16
CA GLU A 445 -21.86 10.32 29.88
C GLU A 445 -20.70 10.57 28.91
N LEU A 446 -19.67 9.73 28.98
CA LEU A 446 -18.42 9.90 28.26
C LEU A 446 -18.30 8.94 27.08
N ALA A 447 -18.22 9.48 25.87
CA ALA A 447 -17.94 8.74 24.65
C ALA A 447 -16.44 8.70 24.35
N PRO A 448 -15.94 7.62 23.74
CA PRO A 448 -14.57 7.56 23.27
C PRO A 448 -14.37 8.44 22.03
N ILE A 449 -13.27 9.17 22.00
CA ILE A 449 -12.78 9.81 20.77
C ILE A 449 -12.33 8.70 19.81
N PRO A 450 -12.69 8.75 18.52
CA PRO A 450 -12.16 7.81 17.53
C PRO A 450 -10.63 7.74 17.61
N THR A 451 -10.10 6.55 17.81
CA THR A 451 -8.69 6.38 18.22
C THR A 451 -7.71 7.00 17.23
N LEU A 452 -8.00 6.86 15.93
CA LEU A 452 -7.19 7.44 14.86
C LEU A 452 -7.12 8.98 14.94
N LEU A 453 -8.24 9.64 15.28
CA LEU A 453 -8.28 11.09 15.45
C LEU A 453 -7.48 11.54 16.67
N MET A 454 -7.67 10.85 17.81
CA MET A 454 -6.93 11.10 19.04
C MET A 454 -5.42 10.99 18.83
N LEU A 455 -4.97 9.88 18.24
CA LEU A 455 -3.55 9.66 17.94
C LEU A 455 -3.00 10.73 17.02
N SER A 456 -3.67 10.96 15.89
CA SER A 456 -3.15 11.83 14.84
C SER A 456 -3.11 13.30 15.30
N ALA A 457 -4.08 13.74 16.09
CA ALA A 457 -4.07 15.06 16.72
C ALA A 457 -2.81 15.26 17.60
N VAL A 458 -2.56 14.34 18.53
CA VAL A 458 -1.39 14.41 19.42
C VAL A 458 -0.08 14.27 18.63
N HIS A 459 -0.02 13.35 17.66
CA HIS A 459 1.15 13.14 16.82
C HIS A 459 1.56 14.40 16.07
N HIS A 460 0.62 15.01 15.32
CA HIS A 460 0.89 16.22 14.55
C HIS A 460 1.12 17.45 15.44
N HIS A 461 0.44 17.55 16.59
CA HIS A 461 0.71 18.59 17.59
C HIS A 461 2.15 18.52 18.09
N LEU A 462 2.62 17.34 18.50
CA LEU A 462 4.00 17.15 18.97
C LEU A 462 5.04 17.39 17.87
N ILE A 463 4.72 17.13 16.60
CA ILE A 463 5.61 17.48 15.46
C ILE A 463 5.72 19.00 15.33
N ARG A 464 4.58 19.72 15.31
CA ARG A 464 4.56 21.19 15.23
C ARG A 464 5.25 21.85 16.42
N GLY A 465 5.10 21.25 17.61
CA GLY A 465 5.74 21.67 18.85
C GLY A 465 7.17 21.18 19.02
N HIS A 466 7.78 20.52 18.03
CA HIS A 466 9.18 20.05 18.06
C HIS A 466 9.50 19.04 19.17
N LYS A 467 8.49 18.36 19.70
CA LYS A 467 8.56 17.42 20.83
C LYS A 467 8.38 15.95 20.44
N ARG A 468 7.95 15.65 19.21
CA ARG A 468 7.63 14.27 18.78
C ARG A 468 8.77 13.26 18.97
N MET A 469 10.02 13.66 18.80
CA MET A 469 11.19 12.78 19.00
C MET A 469 11.46 12.43 20.47
N GLN A 470 10.84 13.14 21.41
CA GLN A 470 11.13 12.97 22.84
C GLN A 470 10.23 11.91 23.51
N VAL A 471 9.28 11.32 22.78
CA VAL A 471 8.24 10.47 23.36
C VAL A 471 7.80 9.36 22.41
N GLY A 472 7.61 8.14 22.92
CA GLY A 472 6.91 7.06 22.23
C GLY A 472 5.40 7.14 22.45
N LEU A 473 4.61 7.00 21.39
CA LEU A 473 3.14 7.01 21.49
C LEU A 473 2.60 5.59 21.45
N VAL A 474 1.92 5.17 22.51
CA VAL A 474 1.23 3.88 22.61
C VAL A 474 -0.26 4.10 22.59
N VAL A 475 -0.99 3.29 21.83
CA VAL A 475 -2.44 3.42 21.68
C VAL A 475 -3.14 2.23 22.34
N GLU A 476 -3.95 2.49 23.35
CA GLU A 476 -4.87 1.51 23.94
C GLU A 476 -6.28 1.75 23.37
N SER A 477 -6.81 0.77 22.64
CA SER A 477 -8.00 1.00 21.82
C SER A 477 -9.03 -0.11 21.80
N GLY A 478 -10.29 0.29 21.91
CA GLY A 478 -11.47 -0.52 21.76
C GLY A 478 -12.10 -0.51 20.36
N ASP A 479 -11.82 0.46 19.48
CA ASP A 479 -12.34 0.48 18.10
C ASP A 479 -11.46 -0.30 17.09
N VAL A 480 -10.25 -0.69 17.46
CA VAL A 480 -9.34 -1.50 16.63
C VAL A 480 -9.75 -2.97 16.62
N ARG A 481 -10.13 -3.47 15.44
CA ARG A 481 -10.54 -4.87 15.22
C ARG A 481 -10.17 -5.45 13.85
N GLU A 482 -9.65 -4.63 12.94
CA GLU A 482 -9.20 -5.03 11.62
C GLU A 482 -7.72 -4.72 11.43
N VAL A 483 -7.09 -5.45 10.51
CA VAL A 483 -5.72 -5.22 10.08
C VAL A 483 -5.52 -3.76 9.61
N HIS A 484 -6.51 -3.23 8.88
CA HIS A 484 -6.48 -1.85 8.39
C HIS A 484 -6.35 -0.82 9.52
N HIS A 485 -7.04 -1.04 10.64
CA HIS A 485 -7.05 -0.10 11.76
C HIS A 485 -5.65 0.00 12.39
N VAL A 486 -4.99 -1.14 12.59
CA VAL A 486 -3.60 -1.19 13.09
C VAL A 486 -2.65 -0.49 12.13
N ALA A 487 -2.76 -0.77 10.82
CA ALA A 487 -1.90 -0.16 9.82
C ALA A 487 -2.09 1.37 9.74
N LEU A 488 -3.32 1.88 9.91
CA LEU A 488 -3.58 3.32 9.98
C LEU A 488 -2.93 3.94 11.21
N LEU A 489 -3.10 3.34 12.40
CA LEU A 489 -2.50 3.87 13.62
C LEU A 489 -0.97 3.94 13.52
N ILE A 490 -0.32 2.90 13.00
CA ILE A 490 1.14 2.93 12.78
C ILE A 490 1.50 4.02 11.74
N GLY A 491 0.77 4.07 10.62
CA GLY A 491 1.01 5.06 9.57
C GLY A 491 0.83 6.51 10.00
N PHE A 492 0.00 6.76 11.03
CA PHE A 492 -0.22 8.06 11.66
C PHE A 492 0.55 8.25 12.98
N GLY A 493 1.54 7.40 13.24
CA GLY A 493 2.61 7.67 14.22
C GLY A 493 2.49 6.98 15.57
N ALA A 494 1.64 5.96 15.71
CA ALA A 494 1.69 5.04 16.85
C ALA A 494 2.96 4.20 16.78
N SER A 495 3.66 4.11 17.91
CA SER A 495 4.81 3.23 18.09
C SER A 495 4.35 1.82 18.51
N ALA A 496 3.26 1.71 19.28
CA ALA A 496 2.63 0.44 19.62
C ALA A 496 1.10 0.58 19.69
N VAL A 497 0.37 -0.51 19.41
CA VAL A 497 -1.09 -0.58 19.41
C VAL A 497 -1.54 -1.77 20.25
N ASN A 498 -2.38 -1.50 21.25
CA ASN A 498 -3.05 -2.49 22.09
C ASN A 498 -4.56 -2.52 21.75
N PRO A 499 -5.01 -3.45 20.87
CA PRO A 499 -6.41 -3.63 20.52
C PRO A 499 -7.16 -4.44 21.59
N TYR A 500 -7.24 -3.91 22.82
CA TYR A 500 -7.69 -4.65 23.99
C TYR A 500 -9.04 -5.34 23.79
N LEU A 501 -10.01 -4.64 23.17
CA LEU A 501 -11.38 -5.17 23.06
C LEU A 501 -11.47 -6.31 22.04
N ALA A 502 -10.64 -6.28 20.99
CA ALA A 502 -10.57 -7.39 20.05
C ALA A 502 -9.99 -8.66 20.71
N MET A 503 -8.97 -8.50 21.57
CA MET A 503 -8.38 -9.60 22.34
C MET A 503 -9.37 -10.18 23.34
N GLU A 504 -10.01 -9.32 24.15
CA GLU A 504 -11.05 -9.74 25.09
C GLU A 504 -12.23 -10.42 24.37
N THR A 505 -12.55 -9.99 23.14
CA THR A 505 -13.57 -10.64 22.30
C THR A 505 -13.12 -12.04 21.88
N ALA A 506 -11.87 -12.23 21.48
CA ALA A 506 -11.35 -13.56 21.12
C ALA A 506 -11.38 -14.52 22.33
N GLU A 507 -10.98 -14.07 23.51
CA GLU A 507 -11.11 -14.87 24.74
C GLU A 507 -12.56 -15.23 25.04
N PHE A 508 -13.47 -14.26 24.87
CA PHE A 508 -14.91 -14.49 25.06
C PHE A 508 -15.44 -15.56 24.10
N LEU A 509 -14.99 -15.56 22.84
CA LEU A 509 -15.39 -16.56 21.84
C LEU A 509 -14.89 -17.98 22.17
N VAL A 510 -13.69 -18.10 22.74
CA VAL A 510 -13.15 -19.38 23.24
C VAL A 510 -14.00 -19.88 24.41
N ARG A 511 -14.24 -19.01 25.40
CA ARG A 511 -15.06 -19.36 26.59
C ARG A 511 -16.50 -19.70 26.20
N GLY A 512 -17.02 -19.10 25.13
CA GLY A 512 -18.33 -19.37 24.56
C GLY A 512 -18.43 -20.60 23.65
N GLY A 513 -17.31 -21.27 23.35
CA GLY A 513 -17.26 -22.46 22.49
C GLY A 513 -17.43 -22.18 20.99
N VAL A 514 -17.27 -20.94 20.54
CA VAL A 514 -17.30 -20.58 19.10
C VAL A 514 -15.95 -20.85 18.44
N ILE A 515 -14.88 -20.52 19.16
CA ILE A 515 -13.51 -20.92 18.83
C ILE A 515 -13.24 -22.21 19.58
N GLU A 516 -12.86 -23.25 18.86
CA GLU A 516 -12.71 -24.60 19.41
C GLU A 516 -11.24 -25.05 19.42
N ASN A 517 -10.90 -25.96 20.33
CA ASN A 517 -9.62 -26.67 20.39
C ASN A 517 -8.36 -25.80 20.66
N ILE A 518 -8.51 -24.56 21.14
CA ILE A 518 -7.40 -23.69 21.58
C ILE A 518 -7.75 -22.95 22.88
N THR A 519 -6.74 -22.49 23.62
CA THR A 519 -6.92 -21.72 24.86
C THR A 519 -7.16 -20.23 24.58
N PRO A 520 -7.70 -19.46 25.55
CA PRO A 520 -7.86 -18.01 25.40
C PRO A 520 -6.54 -17.29 25.07
N GLU A 521 -5.44 -17.69 25.72
CA GLU A 521 -4.11 -17.11 25.52
C GLU A 521 -3.60 -17.41 24.11
N GLN A 522 -3.84 -18.63 23.61
CA GLN A 522 -3.50 -18.98 22.23
C GLN A 522 -4.35 -18.20 21.21
N ALA A 523 -5.61 -17.91 21.52
CA ALA A 523 -6.47 -17.09 20.66
C ALA A 523 -5.99 -15.63 20.61
N VAL A 524 -5.51 -15.06 21.73
CA VAL A 524 -4.88 -13.73 21.77
C VAL A 524 -3.58 -13.72 20.95
N ALA A 525 -2.70 -14.71 21.14
CA ALA A 525 -1.49 -14.84 20.35
C ALA A 525 -1.77 -14.98 18.84
N ASN A 526 -2.81 -15.73 18.48
CA ASN A 526 -3.28 -15.84 17.09
C ASN A 526 -3.81 -14.50 16.57
N MET A 527 -4.59 -13.76 17.36
CA MET A 527 -5.06 -12.42 16.99
C MET A 527 -3.90 -11.48 16.70
N ILE A 528 -2.89 -11.41 17.59
CA ILE A 528 -1.68 -10.58 17.40
C ILE A 528 -0.94 -10.99 16.14
N LYS A 529 -0.73 -12.29 15.94
CA LYS A 529 -0.08 -12.84 14.73
C LYS A 529 -0.86 -12.59 13.44
N GLY A 530 -2.20 -12.60 13.51
CA GLY A 530 -3.08 -12.32 12.37
C GLY A 530 -3.03 -10.86 11.97
N LEU A 531 -3.12 -9.95 12.94
CA LEU A 531 -2.98 -8.49 12.75
C LEU A 531 -1.58 -8.16 12.22
N GLY A 532 -0.56 -8.58 12.99
CA GLY A 532 0.66 -9.23 12.53
C GLY A 532 1.03 -9.17 11.06
N LYS A 533 0.81 -10.34 10.47
CA LYS A 533 1.03 -10.65 9.07
C LYS A 533 0.20 -9.78 8.13
N GLY A 534 -0.97 -9.35 8.57
CA GLY A 534 -1.81 -8.45 7.80
C GLY A 534 -1.17 -7.07 7.61
N VAL A 535 -0.58 -6.48 8.65
CA VAL A 535 0.11 -5.18 8.54
C VAL A 535 1.32 -5.30 7.63
N LEU A 536 2.11 -6.36 7.80
CA LEU A 536 3.24 -6.65 6.92
C LEU A 536 2.81 -6.71 5.44
N LYS A 537 1.68 -7.37 5.16
CA LYS A 537 1.10 -7.42 3.82
C LYS A 537 0.66 -6.05 3.31
N ILE A 538 0.02 -5.21 4.14
CA ILE A 538 -0.37 -3.84 3.75
C ILE A 538 0.86 -3.02 3.38
N MET A 539 1.90 -3.04 4.21
CA MET A 539 3.16 -2.32 3.94
C MET A 539 3.79 -2.81 2.62
N SER A 540 3.76 -4.12 2.39
CA SER A 540 4.32 -4.75 1.19
C SER A 540 3.59 -4.35 -0.10
N LYS A 541 2.33 -3.88 -0.03
CA LYS A 541 1.62 -3.32 -1.20
C LYS A 541 2.32 -2.11 -1.79
N MET A 542 3.02 -1.33 -0.97
CA MET A 542 3.85 -0.21 -1.40
C MET A 542 5.30 -0.62 -1.68
N GLY A 543 5.66 -1.88 -1.47
CA GLY A 543 7.04 -2.39 -1.55
C GLY A 543 7.90 -2.00 -0.35
N ILE A 544 7.29 -1.63 0.78
CA ILE A 544 8.02 -1.28 2.01
C ILE A 544 8.35 -2.59 2.75
N SER A 545 9.56 -2.71 3.28
CA SER A 545 10.05 -3.91 3.95
C SER A 545 10.01 -3.83 5.48
N THR A 546 10.11 -2.63 6.07
CA THR A 546 10.16 -2.47 7.53
C THR A 546 9.07 -1.59 8.10
N VAL A 547 8.53 -2.00 9.25
CA VAL A 547 7.50 -1.22 9.95
C VAL A 547 8.01 0.15 10.39
N ALA A 548 9.30 0.28 10.71
CA ALA A 548 9.93 1.55 11.08
C ALA A 548 9.81 2.58 9.95
N SER A 549 10.00 2.16 8.70
CA SER A 549 9.87 3.06 7.54
C SER A 549 8.41 3.30 7.13
N TYR A 550 7.51 2.41 7.54
CA TYR A 550 6.07 2.56 7.34
C TYR A 550 5.44 3.50 8.38
N ALA A 551 5.99 3.54 9.59
CA ALA A 551 5.53 4.43 10.66
C ALA A 551 5.68 5.90 10.23
N GLY A 552 4.59 6.67 10.33
CA GLY A 552 4.56 8.07 9.89
C GLY A 552 4.58 8.27 8.36
N ALA A 553 4.54 7.20 7.55
CA ALA A 553 4.51 7.29 6.09
C ALA A 553 3.19 7.84 5.57
N GLN A 554 2.10 7.66 6.33
CA GLN A 554 0.75 8.02 5.92
C GLN A 554 0.43 7.51 4.50
N ALA A 555 0.74 6.24 4.23
CA ALA A 555 0.53 5.55 2.94
C ALA A 555 -0.96 5.25 2.67
N PHE A 556 -1.78 6.28 2.83
CA PHE A 556 -3.23 6.25 2.78
C PHE A 556 -3.76 7.48 2.04
N GLU A 557 -4.94 7.32 1.46
CA GLU A 557 -5.73 8.40 0.87
C GLU A 557 -7.06 8.51 1.62
N ALA A 558 -7.43 9.73 2.02
CA ALA A 558 -8.72 10.02 2.63
C ALA A 558 -9.77 10.25 1.53
N ILE A 559 -10.92 9.60 1.64
CA ILE A 559 -12.04 9.73 0.71
C ILE A 559 -13.23 10.32 1.45
N GLY A 560 -13.52 11.58 1.15
CA GLY A 560 -14.71 12.26 1.63
C GLY A 560 -14.58 12.91 3.00
N LEU A 561 -13.34 13.13 3.48
CA LEU A 561 -13.05 14.00 4.63
C LEU A 561 -12.77 15.43 4.16
N SER A 562 -13.19 16.44 4.91
CA SER A 562 -12.92 17.84 4.57
C SER A 562 -11.42 18.17 4.59
N GLU A 563 -11.01 19.12 3.75
CA GLU A 563 -9.63 19.62 3.72
C GLU A 563 -9.23 20.20 5.09
N ASP A 564 -10.10 21.00 5.71
CA ASP A 564 -9.84 21.60 7.04
C ASP A 564 -9.56 20.53 8.12
N LEU A 565 -10.30 19.43 8.13
CA LEU A 565 -10.07 18.32 9.06
C LEU A 565 -8.73 17.65 8.78
N VAL A 566 -8.42 17.38 7.52
CA VAL A 566 -7.18 16.71 7.11
C VAL A 566 -5.97 17.60 7.37
N ASP A 567 -6.03 18.88 7.05
CA ASP A 567 -4.94 19.83 7.28
C ASP A 567 -4.63 20.02 8.77
N LYS A 568 -5.66 20.00 9.62
CA LYS A 568 -5.49 20.12 11.07
C LYS A 568 -5.01 18.83 11.73
N TYR A 569 -5.64 17.70 11.43
CA TYR A 569 -5.43 16.46 12.19
C TYR A 569 -4.69 15.35 11.45
N PHE A 570 -4.65 15.36 10.11
CA PHE A 570 -4.03 14.31 9.28
C PHE A 570 -3.06 14.89 8.24
N THR A 571 -2.33 15.94 8.65
CA THR A 571 -1.60 16.85 7.74
C THR A 571 -0.73 16.09 6.74
N GLY A 572 -0.85 16.46 5.47
CA GLY A 572 -0.13 15.86 4.35
C GLY A 572 -0.91 14.76 3.63
N THR A 573 -2.02 14.27 4.21
CA THR A 573 -2.85 13.23 3.58
C THR A 573 -3.65 13.80 2.43
N THR A 574 -3.74 13.05 1.33
CA THR A 574 -4.55 13.48 0.19
C THR A 574 -6.03 13.27 0.48
N THR A 575 -6.85 14.29 0.22
CA THR A 575 -8.32 14.21 0.16
C THR A 575 -8.85 14.94 -1.07
N ILE A 576 -9.12 14.21 -2.16
CA ILE A 576 -9.52 14.84 -3.43
C ILE A 576 -10.99 15.27 -3.41
N LEU A 577 -11.84 14.49 -2.74
CA LEU A 577 -13.29 14.70 -2.77
C LEU A 577 -13.74 15.83 -1.81
N GLY A 578 -13.06 16.01 -0.68
CA GLY A 578 -13.57 16.80 0.43
C GLY A 578 -14.85 16.20 1.04
N GLY A 579 -15.35 16.74 2.15
CA GLY A 579 -16.65 16.33 2.69
C GLY A 579 -16.80 16.46 4.21
N VAL A 580 -16.87 15.31 4.86
CA VAL A 580 -17.18 15.10 6.28
C VAL A 580 -16.20 15.83 7.20
N GLY A 581 -16.74 16.61 8.14
CA GLY A 581 -15.99 17.30 9.20
C GLY A 581 -16.11 16.62 10.57
N LEU A 582 -15.67 17.32 11.62
CA LEU A 582 -15.76 16.82 13.00
C LEU A 582 -17.20 16.71 13.51
N ASP A 583 -18.11 17.53 13.00
CA ASP A 583 -19.54 17.52 13.31
C ASP A 583 -20.16 16.13 13.07
N ILE A 584 -19.92 15.57 11.88
CA ILE A 584 -20.41 14.25 11.51
C ILE A 584 -19.66 13.15 12.27
N ILE A 585 -18.34 13.27 12.45
CA ILE A 585 -17.55 12.28 13.21
C ILE A 585 -18.03 12.18 14.68
N ALA A 586 -18.36 13.32 15.29
CA ALA A 586 -18.96 13.39 16.61
C ALA A 586 -20.35 12.75 16.61
N GLN A 587 -21.18 13.06 15.61
CA GLN A 587 -22.52 12.48 15.45
C GLN A 587 -22.48 10.94 15.30
N GLU A 588 -21.56 10.40 14.49
CA GLU A 588 -21.41 8.95 14.31
C GLU A 588 -20.98 8.26 15.62
N SER A 589 -20.09 8.92 16.38
CA SER A 589 -19.63 8.44 17.68
C SER A 589 -20.76 8.47 18.71
N GLU A 590 -21.56 9.53 18.72
CA GLU A 590 -22.77 9.65 19.52
C GLU A 590 -23.79 8.57 19.18
N MET A 591 -24.05 8.28 17.90
CA MET A 591 -25.00 7.23 17.49
C MET A 591 -24.59 5.85 18.02
N ARG A 592 -23.30 5.49 17.94
CA ARG A 592 -22.77 4.24 18.50
C ARG A 592 -22.86 4.22 20.02
N HIS A 593 -22.50 5.32 20.67
CA HIS A 593 -22.54 5.46 22.12
C HIS A 593 -23.97 5.33 22.68
N ARG A 594 -24.94 6.06 22.12
CA ARG A 594 -26.37 5.97 22.47
C ARG A 594 -26.95 4.57 22.22
N SER A 595 -26.43 3.84 21.24
CA SER A 595 -26.78 2.44 21.02
C SER A 595 -26.36 1.56 22.20
N ALA A 596 -25.25 1.85 22.88
CA ALA A 596 -24.81 1.14 24.08
C ALA A 596 -25.49 1.64 25.38
N TYR A 597 -25.78 2.94 25.45
CA TYR A 597 -26.34 3.64 26.62
C TYR A 597 -27.63 4.40 26.27
N PRO A 598 -28.78 3.71 26.16
CA PRO A 598 -30.05 4.35 25.82
C PRO A 598 -30.60 5.22 26.97
N LEU A 599 -31.09 6.43 26.64
CA LEU A 599 -31.59 7.42 27.62
C LEU A 599 -32.88 7.01 28.35
N THR A 600 -33.75 6.22 27.69
CA THR A 600 -35.14 6.00 28.13
C THR A 600 -35.47 4.57 28.51
N THR A 601 -34.53 3.63 28.37
CA THR A 601 -34.72 2.21 28.68
C THR A 601 -33.57 1.69 29.53
N VAL A 602 -33.87 0.77 30.45
CA VAL A 602 -32.82 0.03 31.17
C VAL A 602 -32.03 -0.73 30.11
N ALA A 603 -30.72 -0.46 30.01
CA ALA A 603 -29.84 -1.16 29.09
C ALA A 603 -29.98 -2.66 29.32
N ASN A 604 -30.53 -3.39 28.34
CA ASN A 604 -30.69 -4.83 28.45
C ASN A 604 -29.31 -5.50 28.25
N PRO A 605 -28.73 -6.16 29.27
CA PRO A 605 -27.42 -6.78 29.17
C PRO A 605 -27.41 -7.99 28.23
N HIS A 606 -28.58 -8.52 27.86
CA HIS A 606 -28.75 -9.61 26.90
C HIS A 606 -29.09 -9.13 25.49
N GLN A 607 -29.11 -7.82 25.24
CA GLN A 607 -29.30 -7.30 23.89
C GLN A 607 -28.10 -7.68 23.01
N ARG A 608 -28.40 -8.34 21.89
CA ARG A 608 -27.42 -8.77 20.91
C ARG A 608 -26.82 -7.57 20.16
N LEU A 609 -25.65 -7.79 19.56
CA LEU A 609 -25.03 -6.82 18.66
C LEU A 609 -25.87 -6.66 17.39
N ALA A 610 -25.63 -5.57 16.66
CA ALA A 610 -26.21 -5.41 15.34
C ALA A 610 -25.72 -6.53 14.42
N VAL A 611 -26.60 -7.02 13.53
CA VAL A 611 -26.30 -8.14 12.62
C VAL A 611 -25.13 -7.81 11.68
N GLY A 612 -24.95 -6.54 11.33
CA GLY A 612 -23.99 -6.08 10.32
C GLY A 612 -24.56 -6.19 8.91
N GLY A 613 -23.69 -6.50 7.95
CA GLY A 613 -24.02 -6.67 6.54
C GLY A 613 -23.11 -5.88 5.60
N GLU A 614 -21.90 -5.54 6.01
CA GLU A 614 -20.91 -4.88 5.15
C GLU A 614 -20.26 -5.86 4.19
N TYR A 615 -19.98 -7.07 4.64
CA TYR A 615 -19.29 -8.08 3.83
C TYR A 615 -20.27 -8.94 3.04
N GLN A 616 -21.47 -9.17 3.59
CA GLN A 616 -22.53 -9.94 2.96
C GLN A 616 -23.87 -9.23 3.10
N TRP A 617 -24.67 -9.23 2.03
CA TRP A 617 -26.00 -8.65 2.06
C TRP A 617 -26.86 -9.25 3.18
N ARG A 618 -27.49 -8.37 3.96
CA ARG A 618 -28.49 -8.69 4.96
C ARG A 618 -29.67 -7.75 4.78
N ARG A 619 -30.87 -8.24 5.09
CA ARG A 619 -32.10 -7.42 4.99
C ARG A 619 -32.07 -6.18 5.88
N GLU A 620 -31.44 -6.30 7.05
CA GLU A 620 -31.22 -5.23 8.02
C GLU A 620 -29.81 -4.60 7.89
N GLY A 621 -29.08 -4.93 6.83
CA GLY A 621 -27.74 -4.44 6.53
C GLY A 621 -27.73 -3.12 5.74
N PRO A 622 -26.54 -2.57 5.43
CA PRO A 622 -26.40 -1.50 4.45
C PRO A 622 -26.96 -1.94 3.08
N PRO A 623 -27.33 -0.99 2.21
CA PRO A 623 -27.73 -1.33 0.86
C PRO A 623 -26.52 -1.87 0.05
N HIS A 624 -26.76 -2.88 -0.78
CA HIS A 624 -25.79 -3.41 -1.73
C HIS A 624 -26.26 -3.16 -3.16
N LEU A 625 -25.34 -2.78 -4.06
CA LEU A 625 -25.67 -2.51 -5.47
C LEU A 625 -26.24 -3.74 -6.18
N PHE A 626 -25.87 -4.95 -5.74
CA PHE A 626 -26.60 -6.15 -6.07
C PHE A 626 -27.27 -6.72 -4.82
N ASN A 627 -28.59 -6.78 -4.88
CA ASN A 627 -29.45 -7.43 -3.89
C ASN A 627 -30.32 -8.52 -4.56
N PRO A 628 -31.01 -9.38 -3.79
CA PRO A 628 -31.80 -10.48 -4.34
C PRO A 628 -32.81 -10.05 -5.41
N GLU A 629 -33.42 -8.87 -5.26
CA GLU A 629 -34.39 -8.33 -6.22
C GLU A 629 -33.72 -7.96 -7.56
N THR A 630 -32.63 -7.18 -7.51
CA THR A 630 -31.89 -6.78 -8.72
C THR A 630 -31.28 -7.97 -9.45
N VAL A 631 -30.78 -8.96 -8.72
CA VAL A 631 -30.26 -10.23 -9.26
C VAL A 631 -31.37 -10.99 -9.97
N PHE A 632 -32.52 -11.17 -9.31
CA PHE A 632 -33.67 -11.85 -9.89
C PHE A 632 -34.18 -11.14 -11.15
N LYS A 633 -34.37 -9.82 -11.10
CA LYS A 633 -34.86 -9.04 -12.25
C LYS A 633 -33.91 -9.14 -13.44
N LEU A 634 -32.59 -9.03 -13.23
CA LEU A 634 -31.60 -9.15 -14.30
C LEU A 634 -31.63 -10.55 -14.94
N GLN A 635 -31.62 -11.61 -14.13
CA GLN A 635 -31.70 -13.00 -14.60
C GLN A 635 -33.01 -13.28 -15.34
N HIS A 636 -34.13 -12.81 -14.79
CA HIS A 636 -35.44 -13.05 -15.38
C HIS A 636 -35.59 -12.31 -16.72
N ALA A 637 -35.16 -11.04 -16.79
CA ALA A 637 -35.24 -10.23 -17.99
C ALA A 637 -34.41 -10.82 -19.14
N THR A 638 -33.18 -11.27 -18.88
CA THR A 638 -32.33 -11.87 -19.92
C THR A 638 -32.81 -13.25 -20.34
N ARG A 639 -33.23 -14.10 -19.39
CA ARG A 639 -33.74 -15.45 -19.69
C ARG A 639 -35.04 -15.44 -20.48
N SER A 640 -35.92 -14.48 -20.19
CA SER A 640 -37.21 -14.34 -20.89
C SER A 640 -37.17 -13.39 -22.09
N GLN A 641 -36.03 -12.77 -22.36
CA GLN A 641 -35.84 -11.76 -23.42
C GLN A 641 -36.84 -10.58 -23.32
N ARG A 642 -37.18 -10.18 -22.09
CA ARG A 642 -38.16 -9.13 -21.78
C ARG A 642 -37.48 -7.81 -21.45
N PHE A 643 -37.51 -6.89 -22.42
CA PHE A 643 -36.87 -5.58 -22.29
C PHE A 643 -37.56 -4.65 -21.28
N ASP A 644 -38.86 -4.79 -21.09
CA ASP A 644 -39.62 -4.07 -20.05
C ASP A 644 -39.15 -4.44 -18.64
N LEU A 645 -38.92 -5.74 -18.37
CA LEU A 645 -38.32 -6.18 -17.11
C LEU A 645 -36.87 -5.71 -16.96
N PHE A 646 -36.11 -5.65 -18.07
CA PHE A 646 -34.77 -5.06 -18.05
C PHE A 646 -34.82 -3.57 -17.70
N ARG A 647 -35.80 -2.82 -18.19
CA ARG A 647 -36.01 -1.41 -17.80
C ARG A 647 -36.39 -1.26 -16.33
N GLU A 648 -37.17 -2.18 -15.78
CA GLU A 648 -37.43 -2.20 -14.33
C GLU A 648 -36.15 -2.47 -13.53
N TYR A 649 -35.30 -3.40 -13.99
CA TYR A 649 -33.98 -3.63 -13.41
C TYR A 649 -33.11 -2.37 -13.45
N THR A 650 -32.93 -1.76 -14.63
CA THR A 650 -32.07 -0.57 -14.76
C THR A 650 -32.60 0.59 -13.93
N LYS A 651 -33.92 0.81 -13.92
CA LYS A 651 -34.54 1.83 -13.06
C LYS A 651 -34.27 1.54 -11.57
N THR A 652 -34.41 0.30 -11.14
CA THR A 652 -34.16 -0.09 -9.74
C THR A 652 -32.71 0.19 -9.35
N VAL A 653 -31.74 -0.11 -10.23
CA VAL A 653 -30.30 0.15 -9.99
C VAL A 653 -29.98 1.64 -10.04
N ASP A 654 -30.50 2.38 -11.03
CA ASP A 654 -30.26 3.81 -11.19
C ASP A 654 -30.90 4.62 -10.04
N ASP A 655 -32.11 4.26 -9.60
CA ASP A 655 -32.78 4.87 -8.44
C ASP A 655 -32.04 4.54 -7.13
N GLN A 656 -31.48 3.33 -7.01
CA GLN A 656 -30.59 2.97 -5.89
C GLN A 656 -29.31 3.81 -5.91
N ALA A 657 -28.70 4.00 -7.08
CA ALA A 657 -27.53 4.87 -7.21
C ALA A 657 -27.84 6.31 -6.75
N GLN A 658 -29.05 6.81 -7.00
CA GLN A 658 -29.52 8.11 -6.49
C GLN A 658 -29.69 8.17 -4.96
N ARG A 659 -29.81 7.03 -4.27
CA ARG A 659 -29.82 6.96 -2.79
C ARG A 659 -28.41 6.98 -2.20
N LEU A 660 -27.51 7.76 -2.80
CA LEU A 660 -26.15 7.97 -2.32
C LEU A 660 -25.29 6.69 -2.24
N MET A 661 -25.49 5.71 -3.13
CA MET A 661 -24.71 4.46 -3.08
C MET A 661 -23.37 4.51 -3.83
N THR A 662 -23.24 5.39 -4.82
CA THR A 662 -22.05 5.54 -5.66
C THR A 662 -21.83 7.01 -6.00
N LEU A 663 -20.59 7.40 -6.28
CA LEU A 663 -20.28 8.78 -6.69
C LEU A 663 -21.01 9.16 -7.98
N ARG A 664 -21.03 8.26 -8.98
CA ARG A 664 -21.79 8.49 -10.22
C ARG A 664 -23.30 8.65 -10.03
N GLY A 665 -23.85 8.16 -8.93
CA GLY A 665 -25.24 8.39 -8.53
C GLY A 665 -25.56 9.85 -8.22
N LEU A 666 -24.55 10.63 -7.84
CA LEU A 666 -24.66 12.06 -7.52
C LEU A 666 -24.75 12.94 -8.77
N PHE A 667 -24.38 12.43 -9.94
CA PHE A 667 -24.43 13.19 -11.19
C PHE A 667 -25.84 13.24 -11.77
N ARG A 668 -26.17 14.32 -12.47
CA ARG A 668 -27.37 14.41 -13.33
C ARG A 668 -26.97 14.88 -14.72
N PHE A 669 -27.61 14.32 -15.75
CA PHE A 669 -27.40 14.81 -17.11
C PHE A 669 -28.16 16.13 -17.30
N LYS A 670 -27.44 17.17 -17.70
CA LYS A 670 -28.05 18.47 -18.03
C LYS A 670 -28.66 18.41 -19.43
N THR A 671 -29.95 18.09 -19.50
CA THR A 671 -30.72 17.96 -20.76
C THR A 671 -31.57 19.19 -21.07
N GLU A 672 -31.77 20.09 -20.11
CA GLU A 672 -32.52 21.34 -20.30
C GLU A 672 -31.96 22.17 -21.45
N GLY A 673 -32.83 22.57 -22.39
CA GLY A 673 -32.45 23.35 -23.57
C GLY A 673 -31.80 22.55 -24.71
N ARG A 674 -31.71 21.22 -24.62
CA ARG A 674 -31.26 20.34 -25.72
C ARG A 674 -32.45 19.68 -26.41
N THR A 675 -32.45 19.68 -27.74
CA THR A 675 -33.42 18.93 -28.54
C THR A 675 -33.00 17.46 -28.58
N ALA A 676 -33.90 16.55 -28.17
CA ALA A 676 -33.66 15.12 -28.28
C ALA A 676 -33.61 14.71 -29.76
N VAL A 677 -32.66 13.83 -30.11
CA VAL A 677 -32.54 13.26 -31.45
C VAL A 677 -33.36 11.96 -31.55
N PRO A 678 -33.90 11.64 -32.75
CA PRO A 678 -34.48 10.33 -33.03
C PRO A 678 -33.49 9.18 -32.74
N LEU A 679 -33.99 8.03 -32.27
CA LEU A 679 -33.14 6.89 -31.91
C LEU A 679 -32.41 6.25 -33.11
N ASP A 680 -32.97 6.41 -34.31
CA ASP A 680 -32.39 5.95 -35.57
C ASP A 680 -31.21 6.80 -36.05
N GLU A 681 -31.04 8.02 -35.52
CA GLU A 681 -29.84 8.84 -35.74
C GLU A 681 -28.69 8.48 -34.78
N VAL A 682 -28.97 7.70 -33.73
CA VAL A 682 -27.95 7.23 -32.78
C VAL A 682 -27.15 6.09 -33.42
N GLU A 683 -25.86 5.98 -33.07
CA GLU A 683 -25.03 4.88 -33.54
C GLU A 683 -25.65 3.50 -33.22
N SER A 684 -25.40 2.52 -34.09
CA SER A 684 -25.98 1.18 -33.93
C SER A 684 -25.52 0.50 -32.64
N GLY A 685 -26.38 -0.37 -32.08
CA GLY A 685 -26.03 -1.18 -30.91
C GLY A 685 -24.77 -2.04 -31.13
N ALA A 686 -24.54 -2.54 -32.35
CA ALA A 686 -23.33 -3.29 -32.69
C ALA A 686 -22.05 -2.44 -32.57
N SER A 687 -22.10 -1.16 -32.99
CA SER A 687 -20.98 -0.21 -32.83
C SER A 687 -20.68 0.03 -31.34
N ILE A 688 -21.72 0.22 -30.52
CA ILE A 688 -21.59 0.42 -29.08
C ILE A 688 -20.99 -0.82 -28.40
N ILE A 689 -21.53 -2.01 -28.72
CA ILE A 689 -21.12 -3.28 -28.09
C ILE A 689 -19.66 -3.63 -28.41
N ALA A 690 -19.11 -3.21 -29.55
CA ALA A 690 -17.68 -3.40 -29.86
C ALA A 690 -16.73 -2.74 -28.84
N ARG A 691 -17.22 -1.73 -28.09
CA ARG A 691 -16.49 -1.07 -26.99
C ARG A 691 -16.59 -1.82 -25.66
N PHE A 692 -17.41 -2.87 -25.59
CA PHE A 692 -17.61 -3.65 -24.37
C PHE A 692 -16.64 -4.82 -24.29
N THR A 693 -16.22 -5.10 -23.07
CA THR A 693 -15.35 -6.22 -22.76
C THR A 693 -15.87 -6.97 -21.54
N THR A 694 -15.74 -8.29 -21.50
CA THR A 694 -15.92 -9.00 -20.23
C THR A 694 -14.65 -8.86 -19.41
N GLY A 695 -14.81 -8.60 -18.11
CA GLY A 695 -13.68 -8.47 -17.19
C GLY A 695 -12.80 -9.73 -17.15
N ALA A 696 -11.54 -9.55 -16.77
CA ALA A 696 -10.54 -10.60 -16.69
C ALA A 696 -10.85 -11.56 -15.53
N MET A 697 -11.43 -12.72 -15.83
CA MET A 697 -11.82 -13.74 -14.84
C MET A 697 -11.14 -15.07 -15.17
N SER A 698 -10.23 -15.52 -14.31
CA SER A 698 -9.37 -16.66 -14.63
C SER A 698 -10.13 -17.99 -14.70
N MET A 699 -9.75 -18.82 -15.68
CA MET A 699 -10.01 -20.26 -15.63
C MET A 699 -9.42 -20.83 -14.32
N GLY A 700 -10.28 -21.41 -13.49
CA GLY A 700 -9.96 -21.81 -12.11
C GLY A 700 -10.77 -21.02 -11.09
N ALA A 701 -10.79 -19.69 -11.19
CA ALA A 701 -11.70 -18.87 -10.38
C ALA A 701 -13.16 -19.10 -10.80
N ILE A 702 -13.41 -19.08 -12.10
CA ILE A 702 -14.69 -19.49 -12.71
C ILE A 702 -14.55 -20.86 -13.39
N SER A 703 -15.69 -21.53 -13.58
CA SER A 703 -15.74 -22.84 -14.25
C SER A 703 -15.35 -22.73 -15.73
N PRO A 704 -14.90 -23.85 -16.34
CA PRO A 704 -14.68 -23.94 -17.78
C PRO A 704 -15.89 -23.52 -18.61
N GLU A 705 -17.08 -23.97 -18.20
CA GLU A 705 -18.35 -23.67 -18.87
C GLU A 705 -18.64 -22.17 -18.87
N MET A 706 -18.47 -21.52 -17.71
CA MET A 706 -18.67 -20.07 -17.58
C MET A 706 -17.66 -19.30 -18.44
N HIS A 707 -16.38 -19.69 -18.38
CA HIS A 707 -15.33 -18.99 -19.11
C HIS A 707 -15.52 -19.10 -20.64
N GLU A 708 -15.91 -20.27 -21.14
CA GLU A 708 -16.18 -20.48 -22.56
C GLU A 708 -17.45 -19.76 -23.00
N THR A 709 -18.51 -19.79 -22.19
CA THR A 709 -19.77 -19.08 -22.46
C THR A 709 -19.54 -17.59 -22.71
N LEU A 710 -18.70 -16.95 -21.88
CA LEU A 710 -18.35 -15.54 -22.07
C LEU A 710 -17.58 -15.29 -23.36
N ALA A 711 -16.65 -16.17 -23.72
CA ALA A 711 -15.88 -16.03 -24.95
C ALA A 711 -16.78 -16.15 -26.19
N VAL A 712 -17.62 -17.18 -26.25
CA VAL A 712 -18.57 -17.39 -27.35
C VAL A 712 -19.50 -16.18 -27.49
N ALA A 713 -20.14 -15.76 -26.39
CA ALA A 713 -21.08 -14.63 -26.42
C ALA A 713 -20.42 -13.33 -26.93
N MET A 714 -19.23 -12.99 -26.43
CA MET A 714 -18.55 -11.76 -26.85
C MET A 714 -18.05 -11.83 -28.30
N ASN A 715 -17.62 -13.01 -28.77
CA ASN A 715 -17.17 -13.18 -30.14
C ASN A 715 -18.33 -13.06 -31.14
N GLU A 716 -19.50 -13.64 -30.83
CA GLU A 716 -20.72 -13.50 -31.64
C GLU A 716 -21.20 -12.05 -31.71
N LEU A 717 -21.08 -11.31 -30.61
CA LEU A 717 -21.46 -9.90 -30.53
C LEU A 717 -20.44 -8.94 -31.16
N GLY A 718 -19.30 -9.43 -31.67
CA GLY A 718 -18.21 -8.59 -32.18
C GLY A 718 -17.42 -7.85 -31.09
N ALA A 719 -17.70 -8.13 -29.82
CA ALA A 719 -17.04 -7.58 -28.65
C ALA A 719 -15.80 -8.42 -28.26
N ARG A 720 -15.30 -8.24 -27.03
CA ARG A 720 -14.08 -8.93 -26.54
C ARG A 720 -14.28 -9.57 -25.18
N SER A 721 -13.77 -10.79 -25.00
CA SER A 721 -13.63 -11.42 -23.69
C SER A 721 -12.15 -11.52 -23.28
N ASN A 722 -11.90 -11.68 -21.98
CA ASN A 722 -10.56 -11.72 -21.39
C ASN A 722 -10.34 -13.02 -20.63
N THR A 723 -9.17 -13.65 -20.79
CA THR A 723 -8.83 -14.93 -20.14
C THR A 723 -8.66 -14.86 -18.63
N GLY A 724 -8.41 -13.67 -18.09
CA GLY A 724 -7.80 -13.57 -16.76
C GLY A 724 -6.45 -14.28 -16.68
N GLU A 725 -5.99 -14.48 -15.44
CA GLU A 725 -4.66 -14.98 -15.08
C GLU A 725 -4.51 -16.51 -15.17
N GLY A 726 -5.48 -17.19 -15.79
CA GLY A 726 -5.62 -18.65 -15.69
C GLY A 726 -4.96 -19.45 -16.82
N GLY A 727 -4.50 -18.80 -17.88
CA GLY A 727 -4.17 -19.44 -19.16
C GLY A 727 -5.42 -19.79 -19.97
N GLU A 728 -5.21 -20.31 -21.18
CA GLU A 728 -6.28 -20.82 -22.05
C GLU A 728 -5.78 -22.03 -22.84
N SER A 729 -6.62 -23.06 -23.00
CA SER A 729 -6.18 -24.34 -23.56
C SER A 729 -5.80 -24.21 -25.06
N PRO A 730 -4.80 -24.96 -25.55
CA PRO A 730 -4.39 -24.90 -26.95
C PRO A 730 -5.49 -25.23 -27.97
N GLU A 731 -6.50 -26.01 -27.58
CA GLU A 731 -7.67 -26.28 -28.41
C GLU A 731 -8.52 -25.01 -28.57
N ARG A 732 -8.88 -24.35 -27.46
CA ARG A 732 -9.66 -23.10 -27.48
C ARG A 732 -8.91 -21.98 -28.20
N LEU A 733 -7.59 -21.87 -28.02
CA LEU A 733 -6.77 -20.86 -28.71
C LEU A 733 -6.89 -20.91 -30.24
N ARG A 734 -7.13 -22.08 -30.82
CA ARG A 734 -7.24 -22.29 -32.27
C ARG A 734 -8.67 -22.17 -32.79
N ASP A 735 -9.64 -22.02 -31.91
CA ASP A 735 -11.05 -21.89 -32.26
C ASP A 735 -11.47 -20.40 -32.17
N PRO A 736 -11.74 -19.72 -33.30
CA PRO A 736 -12.09 -18.30 -33.30
C PRO A 736 -13.36 -17.97 -32.51
N LEU A 737 -14.29 -18.91 -32.36
CA LEU A 737 -15.53 -18.72 -31.62
C LEU A 737 -15.31 -18.89 -30.11
N ARG A 738 -14.49 -19.87 -29.71
CA ARG A 738 -14.26 -20.21 -28.29
C ARG A 738 -13.07 -19.49 -27.65
N ARG A 739 -12.15 -18.90 -28.42
CA ARG A 739 -10.98 -18.18 -27.89
C ARG A 739 -11.36 -16.84 -27.26
N SER A 740 -10.72 -16.46 -26.15
CA SER A 740 -10.82 -15.08 -25.67
C SER A 740 -9.97 -14.13 -26.52
N LYS A 741 -10.49 -12.98 -26.94
CA LYS A 741 -9.70 -12.01 -27.74
C LYS A 741 -8.60 -11.32 -26.94
N ILE A 742 -8.85 -11.07 -25.65
CA ILE A 742 -7.88 -10.46 -24.74
C ILE A 742 -7.17 -11.55 -23.93
N LYS A 743 -5.85 -11.52 -23.94
CA LYS A 743 -4.97 -12.44 -23.22
C LYS A 743 -4.23 -11.69 -22.12
N GLN A 744 -4.38 -12.12 -20.87
CA GLN A 744 -3.78 -11.44 -19.73
C GLN A 744 -2.40 -12.02 -19.37
N ILE A 745 -1.47 -11.12 -19.08
CA ILE A 745 -0.13 -11.40 -18.59
C ILE A 745 -0.07 -10.82 -17.18
N ALA A 746 -0.07 -11.70 -16.18
CA ALA A 746 0.01 -11.36 -14.76
C ALA A 746 1.28 -11.94 -14.14
N SER A 747 1.61 -11.53 -12.91
CA SER A 747 2.87 -11.85 -12.21
C SER A 747 3.25 -13.33 -12.23
N GLY A 748 2.30 -14.24 -12.01
CA GLY A 748 2.56 -15.68 -12.00
C GLY A 748 2.84 -16.31 -13.38
N ARG A 749 2.62 -15.59 -14.49
CA ARG A 749 2.80 -16.06 -15.88
C ARG A 749 2.10 -17.40 -16.21
N PHE A 750 1.05 -17.76 -15.46
CA PHE A 750 0.33 -19.01 -15.65
C PHE A 750 -0.26 -19.12 -17.06
N GLY A 751 0.11 -20.19 -17.77
CA GLY A 751 -0.36 -20.47 -19.14
C GLY A 751 0.12 -19.48 -20.21
N VAL A 752 1.07 -18.59 -19.90
CA VAL A 752 1.65 -17.64 -20.86
C VAL A 752 2.68 -18.37 -21.73
N THR A 753 2.31 -18.66 -22.97
CA THR A 753 3.14 -19.36 -23.96
C THR A 753 3.22 -18.56 -25.26
N SER A 754 4.18 -18.89 -26.14
CA SER A 754 4.29 -18.24 -27.47
C SER A 754 3.00 -18.36 -28.29
N LEU A 755 2.34 -19.53 -28.28
CA LEU A 755 1.05 -19.74 -28.95
C LEU A 755 -0.06 -18.88 -28.31
N TYR A 756 -0.10 -18.79 -26.98
CA TYR A 756 -1.07 -17.97 -26.26
C TYR A 756 -0.96 -16.49 -26.63
N LEU A 757 0.26 -15.94 -26.67
CA LEU A 757 0.53 -14.54 -27.04
C LEU A 757 0.20 -14.26 -28.52
N SER A 758 0.54 -15.20 -29.41
CA SER A 758 0.31 -15.06 -30.86
C SER A 758 -1.17 -15.13 -31.24
N MET A 759 -2.01 -15.74 -30.39
CA MET A 759 -3.46 -15.92 -30.62
C MET A 759 -4.32 -14.84 -29.93
N ALA A 760 -3.71 -13.72 -29.55
CA ALA A 760 -4.37 -12.57 -28.95
C ALA A 760 -4.68 -11.48 -30.00
N ASP A 761 -5.82 -10.81 -29.82
CA ASP A 761 -6.09 -9.53 -30.50
C ASP A 761 -5.61 -8.37 -29.60
N ASP A 762 -5.75 -8.51 -28.28
CA ASP A 762 -5.25 -7.60 -27.27
C ASP A 762 -4.44 -8.37 -26.19
N LEU A 763 -3.28 -7.86 -25.80
CA LEU A 763 -2.44 -8.39 -24.73
C LEU A 763 -2.53 -7.46 -23.52
N GLN A 764 -2.96 -7.96 -22.35
CA GLN A 764 -3.16 -7.14 -21.16
C GLN A 764 -2.14 -7.45 -20.07
N ILE A 765 -1.24 -6.51 -19.80
CA ILE A 765 -0.39 -6.51 -18.61
C ILE A 765 -1.27 -6.14 -17.41
N LYS A 766 -1.39 -7.05 -16.44
CA LYS A 766 -2.17 -6.84 -15.22
C LYS A 766 -1.25 -6.35 -14.10
N MET A 767 -1.13 -5.03 -13.94
CA MET A 767 -0.38 -4.47 -12.80
C MET A 767 -1.13 -4.69 -11.49
N ALA A 768 -2.46 -4.46 -11.49
CA ALA A 768 -3.29 -4.60 -10.30
C ALA A 768 -4.76 -4.93 -10.64
N GLN A 769 -5.55 -5.23 -9.61
CA GLN A 769 -7.02 -5.35 -9.69
C GLN A 769 -7.68 -4.69 -8.48
N GLY A 770 -8.87 -4.11 -8.67
CA GLY A 770 -9.56 -3.32 -7.64
C GLY A 770 -9.80 -4.02 -6.31
N ALA A 771 -10.11 -5.32 -6.35
CA ALA A 771 -10.38 -6.11 -5.14
C ALA A 771 -9.15 -6.35 -4.23
N LYS A 772 -7.94 -6.22 -4.76
CA LYS A 772 -6.68 -6.48 -4.04
C LYS A 772 -5.49 -5.88 -4.78
N PRO A 773 -5.43 -4.55 -4.87
CA PRO A 773 -4.28 -3.89 -5.46
C PRO A 773 -3.05 -4.07 -4.57
N GLY A 774 -1.86 -4.10 -5.18
CA GLY A 774 -0.60 -4.40 -4.49
C GLY A 774 -0.42 -5.86 -4.07
N GLU A 775 -1.29 -6.78 -4.52
CA GLU A 775 -1.22 -8.22 -4.22
C GLU A 775 -1.37 -9.11 -5.47
N GLY A 776 -0.90 -10.35 -5.36
CA GLY A 776 -1.01 -11.34 -6.41
C GLY A 776 -2.39 -12.01 -6.53
N GLY A 777 -2.64 -12.62 -7.70
CA GLY A 777 -3.75 -13.54 -7.91
C GLY A 777 -3.72 -14.71 -6.92
N GLN A 778 -4.89 -15.15 -6.44
CA GLN A 778 -5.00 -16.24 -5.47
C GLN A 778 -5.99 -17.27 -6.01
N LEU A 779 -5.56 -18.53 -6.08
CA LEU A 779 -6.42 -19.67 -6.35
C LEU A 779 -6.25 -20.70 -5.22
N PRO A 780 -7.27 -20.87 -4.37
CA PRO A 780 -7.25 -21.86 -3.29
C PRO A 780 -6.94 -23.28 -3.78
N ALA A 781 -6.20 -24.04 -2.96
CA ALA A 781 -5.71 -25.39 -3.29
C ALA A 781 -6.83 -26.35 -3.73
N ASN A 782 -7.99 -26.28 -3.07
CA ASN A 782 -9.19 -27.07 -3.38
C ASN A 782 -9.80 -26.76 -4.77
N LYS A 783 -9.34 -25.72 -5.48
CA LYS A 783 -9.74 -25.41 -6.85
C LYS A 783 -8.69 -25.78 -7.89
N VAL A 784 -7.53 -26.29 -7.47
CA VAL A 784 -6.43 -26.66 -8.37
C VAL A 784 -6.56 -28.13 -8.76
N TYR A 785 -7.62 -28.44 -9.52
CA TYR A 785 -7.86 -29.76 -10.10
C TYR A 785 -6.83 -30.08 -11.20
N PRO A 786 -6.68 -31.35 -11.61
CA PRO A 786 -5.68 -31.75 -12.61
C PRO A 786 -5.69 -30.93 -13.90
N TRP A 787 -6.88 -30.62 -14.45
CA TRP A 787 -6.99 -29.80 -15.67
C TRP A 787 -6.60 -28.32 -15.46
N ILE A 788 -6.79 -27.78 -14.25
CA ILE A 788 -6.32 -26.42 -13.91
C ILE A 788 -4.80 -26.41 -13.74
N ALA A 789 -4.26 -27.43 -13.06
CA ALA A 789 -2.82 -27.58 -12.89
C ALA A 789 -2.12 -27.73 -14.25
N GLU A 790 -2.66 -28.56 -15.15
CA GLU A 790 -2.15 -28.75 -16.50
C GLU A 790 -2.12 -27.43 -17.29
N LEU A 791 -3.22 -26.67 -17.27
CA LEU A 791 -3.33 -25.38 -17.96
C LEU A 791 -2.30 -24.35 -17.48
N ARG A 792 -1.97 -24.39 -16.19
CA ARG A 792 -1.07 -23.44 -15.53
C ARG A 792 0.36 -23.93 -15.40
N HIS A 793 0.66 -25.16 -15.86
CA HIS A 793 1.92 -25.84 -15.62
C HIS A 793 2.28 -25.93 -14.12
N GLY A 794 1.26 -26.14 -13.29
CA GLY A 794 1.37 -26.26 -11.83
C GLY A 794 1.14 -27.67 -11.31
N THR A 795 1.07 -27.81 -9.99
CA THR A 795 0.86 -29.10 -9.31
C THR A 795 -0.59 -29.21 -8.82
N PRO A 796 -1.32 -30.31 -9.13
CA PRO A 796 -2.67 -30.53 -8.61
C PRO A 796 -2.74 -30.46 -7.08
N GLY A 797 -3.78 -29.83 -6.54
CA GLY A 797 -4.02 -29.70 -5.10
C GLY A 797 -3.11 -28.71 -4.36
N VAL A 798 -2.22 -27.99 -5.05
CA VAL A 798 -1.36 -26.96 -4.45
C VAL A 798 -1.94 -25.58 -4.73
N GLY A 799 -2.15 -24.78 -3.68
CA GLY A 799 -2.67 -23.41 -3.81
C GLY A 799 -1.73 -22.53 -4.64
N LEU A 800 -2.30 -21.73 -5.54
CA LEU A 800 -1.53 -20.83 -6.41
C LEU A 800 -1.72 -19.39 -5.94
N ILE A 801 -0.75 -18.91 -5.16
CA ILE A 801 -0.61 -17.50 -4.79
C ILE A 801 0.45 -16.91 -5.73
N SER A 802 0.06 -16.01 -6.62
CA SER A 802 1.01 -15.35 -7.52
C SER A 802 1.88 -14.38 -6.71
N PRO A 803 3.13 -14.12 -7.12
CA PRO A 803 3.90 -13.01 -6.55
C PRO A 803 3.10 -11.71 -6.68
N PRO A 804 3.15 -10.78 -5.70
CA PRO A 804 2.57 -9.47 -5.87
C PRO A 804 3.17 -8.68 -7.05
N PRO A 805 4.50 -8.61 -7.23
CA PRO A 805 5.07 -7.90 -8.36
C PRO A 805 5.19 -8.77 -9.60
N HIS A 806 5.29 -8.11 -10.75
CA HIS A 806 5.92 -8.70 -11.92
C HIS A 806 7.44 -8.63 -11.72
N HIS A 807 8.13 -9.78 -11.63
CA HIS A 807 9.59 -9.81 -11.42
C HIS A 807 10.41 -9.28 -12.62
N ASP A 808 9.75 -8.98 -13.74
CA ASP A 808 10.28 -8.29 -14.92
C ASP A 808 9.76 -6.84 -15.04
N ILE A 809 9.13 -6.29 -13.99
CA ILE A 809 8.68 -4.90 -13.91
C ILE A 809 8.96 -4.34 -12.51
N TYR A 810 10.12 -3.73 -12.32
CA TYR A 810 10.50 -3.04 -11.08
C TYR A 810 10.51 -1.51 -11.22
N SER A 811 10.21 -1.02 -12.42
CA SER A 811 10.20 0.39 -12.78
C SER A 811 9.43 0.63 -14.08
N ILE A 812 9.27 1.90 -14.46
CA ILE A 812 8.61 2.27 -15.72
C ILE A 812 9.40 1.84 -16.96
N GLU A 813 10.73 1.82 -16.90
CA GLU A 813 11.59 1.33 -17.98
C GLU A 813 11.44 -0.18 -18.19
N ASP A 814 11.25 -0.95 -17.11
CA ASP A 814 11.02 -2.39 -17.19
C ASP A 814 9.63 -2.68 -17.79
N LEU A 815 8.60 -1.89 -17.42
CA LEU A 815 7.29 -1.97 -18.08
C LEU A 815 7.42 -1.69 -19.58
N LYS A 816 8.19 -0.68 -19.98
CA LYS A 816 8.45 -0.37 -21.38
C LYS A 816 9.13 -1.53 -22.09
N GLN A 817 10.06 -2.23 -21.44
CA GLN A 817 10.69 -3.43 -21.98
C GLN A 817 9.67 -4.56 -22.19
N LEU A 818 8.80 -4.83 -21.21
CA LEU A 818 7.76 -5.86 -21.39
C LEU A 818 6.78 -5.48 -22.51
N ILE A 819 6.37 -4.22 -22.62
CA ILE A 819 5.53 -3.76 -23.74
C ILE A 819 6.25 -4.00 -25.08
N PHE A 820 7.55 -3.73 -25.16
CA PHE A 820 8.35 -4.01 -26.34
C PHE A 820 8.36 -5.51 -26.66
N ASP A 821 8.61 -6.37 -25.69
CA ASP A 821 8.65 -7.82 -25.87
C ASP A 821 7.30 -8.38 -26.33
N LEU A 822 6.19 -7.91 -25.75
CA LEU A 822 4.85 -8.30 -26.17
C LEU A 822 4.55 -7.89 -27.61
N LYS A 823 4.90 -6.66 -28.01
CA LYS A 823 4.76 -6.19 -29.41
C LYS A 823 5.67 -6.94 -30.38
N ARG A 824 6.80 -7.47 -29.92
CA ARG A 824 7.66 -8.37 -30.71
C ARG A 824 7.09 -9.78 -30.83
N SER A 825 6.42 -10.26 -29.79
CA SER A 825 5.77 -11.58 -29.81
C SER A 825 4.55 -11.60 -30.73
N ASN A 826 3.77 -10.51 -30.78
CA ASN A 826 2.60 -10.37 -31.62
C ASN A 826 2.48 -8.91 -32.13
N PRO A 827 3.00 -8.61 -33.33
CA PRO A 827 3.00 -7.25 -33.87
C PRO A 827 1.61 -6.68 -34.19
N SER A 828 0.59 -7.52 -34.29
CA SER A 828 -0.78 -7.10 -34.59
C SER A 828 -1.61 -6.78 -33.34
N ALA A 829 -1.19 -7.25 -32.17
CA ALA A 829 -1.95 -7.08 -30.94
C ALA A 829 -1.72 -5.71 -30.30
N ARG A 830 -2.78 -5.12 -29.73
CA ARG A 830 -2.65 -3.94 -28.87
C ARG A 830 -2.18 -4.37 -27.49
N VAL A 831 -1.39 -3.54 -26.82
CA VAL A 831 -0.95 -3.79 -25.44
C VAL A 831 -1.73 -2.91 -24.46
N HIS A 832 -2.48 -3.56 -23.59
CA HIS A 832 -3.21 -2.95 -22.48
C HIS A 832 -2.36 -2.97 -21.21
N VAL A 833 -2.47 -1.93 -20.39
CA VAL A 833 -1.96 -1.93 -19.01
C VAL A 833 -3.14 -1.68 -18.07
N LYS A 834 -3.45 -2.66 -17.22
CA LYS A 834 -4.52 -2.58 -16.23
C LYS A 834 -3.99 -2.04 -14.90
N LEU A 835 -4.47 -0.86 -14.53
CA LEU A 835 -4.18 -0.11 -13.31
C LEU A 835 -5.42 -0.07 -12.41
N VAL A 836 -5.23 0.32 -11.15
CA VAL A 836 -6.32 0.49 -10.18
C VAL A 836 -6.35 1.93 -9.69
N SER A 837 -7.55 2.50 -9.64
CA SER A 837 -7.81 3.87 -9.20
C SER A 837 -7.23 4.13 -7.81
N GLN A 838 -6.40 5.16 -7.73
CA GLN A 838 -5.89 5.81 -6.51
C GLN A 838 -5.35 7.18 -6.90
N SER A 839 -5.18 8.08 -5.94
CA SER A 839 -4.47 9.34 -6.14
C SER A 839 -3.07 9.11 -6.74
N GLY A 840 -2.72 9.90 -7.75
CA GLY A 840 -1.43 9.82 -8.45
C GLY A 840 -1.45 8.90 -9.68
N ILE A 841 -2.57 8.22 -9.96
CA ILE A 841 -2.72 7.37 -11.15
C ILE A 841 -2.53 8.15 -12.46
N GLY A 842 -2.78 9.45 -12.48
CA GLY A 842 -2.57 10.27 -13.68
C GLY A 842 -1.11 10.32 -14.13
N ALA A 843 -0.18 10.40 -13.18
CA ALA A 843 1.27 10.35 -13.46
C ALA A 843 1.68 8.97 -13.98
N VAL A 844 1.14 7.91 -13.37
CA VAL A 844 1.37 6.51 -13.82
C VAL A 844 0.85 6.31 -15.24
N ALA A 845 -0.38 6.74 -15.53
CA ALA A 845 -0.99 6.64 -16.87
C ALA A 845 -0.16 7.39 -17.93
N THR A 846 0.41 8.54 -17.58
CA THR A 846 1.33 9.30 -18.45
C THR A 846 2.61 8.51 -18.71
N GLY A 847 3.21 7.92 -17.68
CA GLY A 847 4.36 7.01 -17.82
C GLY A 847 4.06 5.83 -18.76
N VAL A 848 2.91 5.16 -18.56
CA VAL A 848 2.43 4.04 -19.37
C VAL A 848 2.25 4.46 -20.84
N ALA A 849 1.69 5.63 -21.12
CA ALA A 849 1.56 6.15 -22.47
C ALA A 849 2.93 6.44 -23.11
N LYS A 850 3.91 6.97 -22.34
CA LYS A 850 5.30 7.15 -22.81
C LYS A 850 5.99 5.82 -23.08
N ALA A 851 5.66 4.78 -22.31
CA ALA A 851 6.12 3.40 -22.49
C ALA A 851 5.50 2.67 -23.70
N LYS A 852 4.66 3.36 -24.50
CA LYS A 852 4.07 2.88 -25.75
C LYS A 852 2.99 1.80 -25.58
N ALA A 853 2.30 1.80 -24.45
CA ALA A 853 1.03 1.07 -24.33
C ALA A 853 -0.01 1.66 -25.31
N ASP A 854 -0.94 0.83 -25.76
CA ASP A 854 -2.02 1.24 -26.67
C ASP A 854 -3.32 1.52 -25.89
N VAL A 855 -3.52 0.83 -24.77
CA VAL A 855 -4.72 1.00 -23.91
C VAL A 855 -4.31 1.10 -22.44
N VAL A 856 -4.90 2.06 -21.72
CA VAL A 856 -4.79 2.19 -20.26
C VAL A 856 -6.15 1.85 -19.66
N LEU A 857 -6.22 0.82 -18.82
CA LEU A 857 -7.43 0.42 -18.11
C LEU A 857 -7.40 0.91 -16.67
N ILE A 858 -8.41 1.66 -16.26
CA ILE A 858 -8.60 2.13 -14.88
C ILE A 858 -9.68 1.28 -14.20
N SER A 859 -9.29 0.48 -13.22
CA SER A 859 -10.21 -0.33 -12.42
C SER A 859 -10.61 0.37 -11.12
N GLY A 860 -11.89 0.37 -10.79
CA GLY A 860 -12.39 0.82 -9.47
C GLY A 860 -12.16 -0.20 -8.37
N HIS A 861 -12.09 0.26 -7.12
CA HIS A 861 -11.99 -0.57 -5.91
C HIS A 861 -13.09 -1.65 -5.80
N ASP A 862 -14.25 -1.38 -6.39
CA ASP A 862 -15.44 -2.22 -6.35
C ASP A 862 -15.35 -3.46 -7.28
N GLY A 863 -14.26 -3.61 -8.04
CA GLY A 863 -14.02 -4.76 -8.90
C GLY A 863 -14.14 -6.11 -8.19
N GLY A 864 -14.68 -7.13 -8.87
CA GLY A 864 -14.87 -8.47 -8.29
C GLY A 864 -13.60 -9.32 -8.22
N THR A 865 -13.60 -10.34 -7.35
CA THR A 865 -12.54 -11.36 -7.27
C THR A 865 -13.09 -12.74 -6.92
N GLY A 866 -12.39 -13.80 -7.33
CA GLY A 866 -12.70 -15.17 -6.91
C GLY A 866 -12.19 -15.49 -5.49
N ALA A 867 -11.09 -14.86 -5.07
CA ALA A 867 -10.50 -14.99 -3.74
C ALA A 867 -9.59 -13.79 -3.42
N SER A 868 -9.76 -13.19 -2.24
CA SER A 868 -8.94 -12.08 -1.75
C SER A 868 -9.05 -11.95 -0.23
N PRO A 869 -8.04 -11.44 0.48
CA PRO A 869 -8.22 -11.00 1.85
C PRO A 869 -9.36 -9.99 1.96
N LEU A 870 -10.16 -10.10 3.03
CA LEU A 870 -11.31 -9.21 3.27
C LEU A 870 -10.88 -7.77 3.53
N ASN A 871 -9.73 -7.58 4.18
CA ASN A 871 -9.11 -6.26 4.38
C ASN A 871 -8.93 -5.52 3.04
N SER A 872 -8.29 -6.16 2.06
CA SER A 872 -8.02 -5.55 0.76
C SER A 872 -9.28 -5.29 -0.06
N LEU A 873 -10.31 -6.12 0.11
CA LEU A 873 -11.60 -5.94 -0.56
C LEU A 873 -12.35 -4.68 -0.10
N LYS A 874 -12.14 -4.27 1.16
CA LYS A 874 -12.84 -3.13 1.75
C LYS A 874 -12.02 -1.86 1.74
N HIS A 875 -10.71 -1.96 1.92
CA HIS A 875 -9.88 -0.83 2.32
C HIS A 875 -8.81 -0.44 1.31
N ALA A 876 -8.82 -0.98 0.08
CA ALA A 876 -7.77 -0.69 -0.91
C ALA A 876 -8.33 -0.26 -2.28
N GLY A 877 -7.75 0.80 -2.84
CA GLY A 877 -8.22 1.44 -4.07
C GLY A 877 -9.36 2.43 -3.85
N THR A 878 -9.63 3.24 -4.88
CA THR A 878 -10.66 4.28 -4.85
C THR A 878 -11.75 4.03 -5.92
N PRO A 879 -12.90 4.74 -5.85
CA PRO A 879 -13.90 4.72 -6.92
C PRO A 879 -13.30 5.11 -8.27
N TRP A 880 -13.65 4.39 -9.34
CA TRP A 880 -13.09 4.63 -10.67
C TRP A 880 -13.43 6.02 -11.20
N GLU A 881 -14.50 6.66 -10.74
CA GLU A 881 -14.86 8.03 -11.12
C GLU A 881 -13.72 9.02 -10.82
N ILE A 882 -13.00 8.82 -9.72
CA ILE A 882 -11.87 9.66 -9.29
C ILE A 882 -10.66 9.40 -10.19
N GLY A 883 -10.19 8.15 -10.25
CA GLY A 883 -8.98 7.81 -11.01
C GLY A 883 -9.14 7.97 -12.52
N LEU A 884 -10.34 7.73 -13.07
CA LEU A 884 -10.62 7.96 -14.49
C LEU A 884 -10.51 9.45 -14.84
N ALA A 885 -11.09 10.32 -14.01
CA ALA A 885 -11.01 11.76 -14.20
C ALA A 885 -9.57 12.26 -14.09
N GLU A 886 -8.81 11.78 -13.09
CA GLU A 886 -7.39 12.15 -12.91
C GLU A 886 -6.53 11.69 -14.10
N ALA A 887 -6.70 10.45 -14.56
CA ALA A 887 -5.99 9.91 -15.72
C ALA A 887 -6.31 10.71 -17.00
N GLN A 888 -7.59 11.00 -17.24
CA GLN A 888 -8.04 11.80 -18.37
C GLN A 888 -7.40 13.20 -18.34
N GLN A 889 -7.50 13.91 -17.22
CA GLN A 889 -6.95 15.27 -17.07
C GLN A 889 -5.44 15.28 -17.28
N THR A 890 -4.72 14.35 -16.63
CA THR A 890 -3.25 14.32 -16.69
C THR A 890 -2.76 13.97 -18.08
N LEU A 891 -3.36 12.98 -18.75
CA LEU A 891 -3.03 12.63 -20.14
C LEU A 891 -3.28 13.80 -21.11
N MET A 892 -4.33 14.59 -20.89
CA MET A 892 -4.63 15.79 -21.68
C MET A 892 -3.59 16.89 -21.46
N VAL A 893 -3.28 17.22 -20.21
CA VAL A 893 -2.29 18.25 -19.84
C VAL A 893 -0.90 17.93 -20.39
N ASN A 894 -0.53 16.64 -20.46
CA ASN A 894 0.75 16.19 -21.00
C ASN A 894 0.72 15.95 -22.53
N ASN A 895 -0.39 16.23 -23.22
CA ASN A 895 -0.58 15.99 -24.66
C ASN A 895 -0.29 14.52 -25.08
N LEU A 896 -0.69 13.58 -24.25
CA LEU A 896 -0.53 12.13 -24.48
C LEU A 896 -1.86 11.42 -24.69
N ARG A 897 -3.00 12.07 -24.40
CA ARG A 897 -4.33 11.44 -24.50
C ARG A 897 -4.64 10.87 -25.89
N GLY A 898 -4.16 11.50 -26.97
CA GLY A 898 -4.34 11.02 -28.34
C GLY A 898 -3.49 9.78 -28.70
N ARG A 899 -2.65 9.27 -27.80
CA ARG A 899 -1.78 8.11 -28.03
C ARG A 899 -2.31 6.80 -27.45
N VAL A 900 -3.30 6.88 -26.57
CA VAL A 900 -3.83 5.73 -25.83
C VAL A 900 -5.36 5.75 -25.84
N THR A 901 -5.96 4.56 -25.90
CA THR A 901 -7.37 4.38 -25.56
C THR A 901 -7.51 4.25 -24.05
N VAL A 902 -8.51 4.90 -23.46
CA VAL A 902 -8.79 4.76 -22.02
C VAL A 902 -9.97 3.81 -21.82
N GLN A 903 -9.72 2.72 -21.10
CA GLN A 903 -10.73 1.73 -20.71
C GLN A 903 -11.04 1.89 -19.21
N VAL A 904 -12.26 1.54 -18.80
CA VAL A 904 -12.64 1.53 -17.37
C VAL A 904 -13.45 0.29 -17.01
N ASP A 905 -13.25 -0.23 -15.81
CA ASP A 905 -14.11 -1.26 -15.20
C ASP A 905 -14.32 -0.97 -13.70
N GLY A 906 -15.33 -1.59 -13.09
CA GLY A 906 -15.73 -1.31 -11.70
C GLY A 906 -17.24 -1.33 -11.55
N GLN A 907 -17.76 -2.52 -11.21
CA GLN A 907 -19.17 -2.89 -11.15
C GLN A 907 -20.17 -2.08 -12.00
N MET A 908 -19.88 -1.93 -13.29
CA MET A 908 -20.81 -1.34 -14.25
C MET A 908 -22.02 -2.26 -14.44
N LYS A 909 -23.23 -1.69 -14.36
CA LYS A 909 -24.49 -2.42 -14.34
C LYS A 909 -25.49 -1.90 -15.35
N THR A 910 -25.47 -0.60 -15.65
CA THR A 910 -26.49 0.04 -16.50
C THR A 910 -25.87 0.82 -17.66
N GLY A 911 -26.69 1.15 -18.67
CA GLY A 911 -26.27 2.05 -19.74
C GLY A 911 -25.93 3.45 -19.24
N ARG A 912 -26.51 3.87 -18.11
CA ARG A 912 -26.18 5.13 -17.46
C ARG A 912 -24.73 5.16 -16.96
N ASP A 913 -24.25 4.07 -16.35
CA ASP A 913 -22.84 3.94 -15.93
C ASP A 913 -21.89 4.15 -17.10
N VAL A 914 -22.19 3.53 -18.25
CA VAL A 914 -21.40 3.64 -19.49
C VAL A 914 -21.33 5.09 -19.97
N VAL A 915 -22.46 5.80 -20.00
CA VAL A 915 -22.49 7.20 -20.45
C VAL A 915 -21.72 8.11 -19.50
N ILE A 916 -21.81 7.90 -18.18
CA ILE A 916 -21.03 8.68 -17.21
C ILE A 916 -19.54 8.44 -17.39
N ALA A 917 -19.12 7.18 -17.53
CA ALA A 917 -17.74 6.83 -17.83
C ALA A 917 -17.25 7.47 -19.15
N ALA A 918 -18.08 7.49 -20.19
CA ALA A 918 -17.77 8.14 -21.46
C ALA A 918 -17.52 9.64 -21.28
N LEU A 919 -18.38 10.33 -20.52
CA LEU A 919 -18.25 11.76 -20.24
C LEU A 919 -17.01 12.08 -19.40
N LEU A 920 -16.56 11.14 -18.55
CA LEU A 920 -15.32 11.26 -17.78
C LEU A 920 -14.06 10.90 -18.60
N GLY A 921 -14.20 10.44 -19.84
CA GLY A 921 -13.10 10.27 -20.79
C GLY A 921 -12.80 8.83 -21.22
N ALA A 922 -13.60 7.85 -20.79
CA ALA A 922 -13.43 6.46 -21.22
C ALA A 922 -14.01 6.18 -22.62
N GLU A 923 -13.40 5.24 -23.33
CA GLU A 923 -13.76 4.83 -24.69
C GLU A 923 -14.15 3.34 -24.80
N GLU A 924 -13.68 2.52 -23.84
CA GLU A 924 -13.97 1.09 -23.72
C GLU A 924 -14.44 0.76 -22.28
N TYR A 925 -15.33 -0.22 -22.12
CA TYR A 925 -16.03 -0.49 -20.85
C TYR A 925 -15.98 -1.97 -20.48
N GLY A 926 -15.62 -2.28 -19.23
CA GLY A 926 -15.48 -3.64 -18.72
C GLY A 926 -16.64 -4.08 -17.82
N PHE A 927 -17.19 -5.26 -18.09
CA PHE A 927 -18.27 -5.89 -17.32
C PHE A 927 -17.86 -7.27 -16.81
N ALA A 928 -17.84 -7.49 -15.50
CA ALA A 928 -17.50 -8.80 -14.93
C ALA A 928 -18.70 -9.43 -14.22
N THR A 929 -19.18 -8.81 -13.14
CA THR A 929 -20.22 -9.37 -12.29
C THR A 929 -21.58 -9.48 -12.96
N ALA A 930 -22.00 -8.49 -13.75
CA ALA A 930 -23.31 -8.53 -14.42
C ALA A 930 -23.43 -9.72 -15.40
N PRO A 931 -22.44 -9.99 -16.29
CA PRO A 931 -22.43 -11.24 -17.07
C PRO A 931 -22.49 -12.51 -16.22
N MET A 932 -21.77 -12.58 -15.09
CA MET A 932 -21.86 -13.74 -14.18
C MET A 932 -23.25 -13.90 -13.58
N VAL A 933 -23.91 -12.80 -13.20
CA VAL A 933 -25.28 -12.81 -12.67
C VAL A 933 -26.25 -13.35 -13.72
N VAL A 934 -26.13 -12.88 -14.96
CA VAL A 934 -26.94 -13.37 -16.10
C VAL A 934 -26.74 -14.87 -16.33
N SER A 935 -25.53 -15.37 -16.13
CA SER A 935 -25.22 -16.80 -16.24
C SER A 935 -25.57 -17.63 -14.99
N GLY A 936 -26.20 -17.03 -13.97
CA GLY A 936 -26.76 -17.75 -12.82
C GLY A 936 -26.19 -17.35 -11.46
N CYS A 937 -25.16 -16.52 -11.38
CA CYS A 937 -24.58 -16.11 -10.09
C CYS A 937 -25.63 -15.44 -9.19
N SER A 938 -25.81 -15.98 -7.99
CA SER A 938 -26.70 -15.47 -6.93
C SER A 938 -25.97 -14.67 -5.85
N LEU A 939 -24.68 -14.33 -6.06
CA LEU A 939 -23.85 -13.54 -5.15
C LEU A 939 -23.75 -14.05 -3.71
N MET A 940 -23.66 -15.37 -3.54
CA MET A 940 -23.44 -16.00 -2.22
C MET A 940 -22.06 -15.72 -1.61
N ARG A 941 -21.11 -15.16 -2.38
CA ARG A 941 -19.73 -14.80 -1.97
C ARG A 941 -18.88 -15.98 -1.46
N VAL A 942 -19.20 -17.20 -1.87
CA VAL A 942 -18.46 -18.44 -1.55
C VAL A 942 -17.52 -18.90 -2.67
N CYS A 943 -17.15 -18.02 -3.61
CA CYS A 943 -16.37 -18.38 -4.80
C CYS A 943 -14.99 -19.00 -4.48
N HIS A 944 -14.42 -18.65 -3.33
CA HIS A 944 -13.13 -19.15 -2.83
C HIS A 944 -13.25 -20.54 -2.18
N LEU A 945 -14.45 -20.99 -1.81
CA LEU A 945 -14.68 -22.26 -1.10
C LEU A 945 -14.88 -23.46 -2.03
N ASP A 946 -14.98 -23.24 -3.35
CA ASP A 946 -15.32 -24.26 -4.35
C ASP A 946 -16.73 -24.86 -4.23
N THR A 947 -17.61 -24.24 -3.43
CA THR A 947 -18.96 -24.75 -3.10
C THR A 947 -20.09 -23.99 -3.81
N PHE A 948 -19.80 -23.33 -4.93
CA PHE A 948 -20.80 -22.52 -5.62
C PHE A 948 -21.88 -23.39 -6.27
N PRO A 949 -23.17 -23.24 -5.92
CA PRO A 949 -24.19 -24.27 -6.19
C PRO A 949 -24.71 -24.32 -7.64
N VAL A 950 -24.37 -23.35 -8.48
CA VAL A 950 -24.89 -23.22 -9.86
C VAL A 950 -23.78 -23.25 -10.91
N GLY A 951 -22.65 -23.90 -10.62
CA GLY A 951 -21.61 -24.17 -11.62
C GLY A 951 -20.80 -22.96 -12.11
N VAL A 952 -21.03 -21.74 -11.59
CA VAL A 952 -20.33 -20.53 -12.08
C VAL A 952 -18.89 -20.42 -11.57
N ALA A 953 -18.69 -20.50 -10.25
CA ALA A 953 -17.42 -20.20 -9.58
C ALA A 953 -16.87 -21.41 -8.82
N THR A 954 -16.89 -22.59 -9.45
CA THR A 954 -16.46 -23.87 -8.88
C THR A 954 -15.75 -24.72 -9.93
N GLN A 955 -14.81 -25.54 -9.48
CA GLN A 955 -14.16 -26.58 -10.26
C GLN A 955 -14.71 -27.98 -9.91
N ASN A 956 -15.51 -28.11 -8.86
CA ASN A 956 -16.15 -29.36 -8.48
C ASN A 956 -17.03 -29.91 -9.63
N PRO A 957 -16.71 -31.08 -10.20
CA PRO A 957 -17.46 -31.65 -11.33
C PRO A 957 -18.94 -31.96 -11.07
N GLN A 958 -19.36 -32.10 -9.82
CA GLN A 958 -20.76 -32.34 -9.47
C GLN A 958 -21.57 -31.03 -9.40
N LEU A 959 -20.90 -29.90 -9.15
CA LEU A 959 -21.54 -28.59 -9.06
C LEU A 959 -21.52 -27.82 -10.39
N ARG A 960 -20.55 -28.13 -11.25
CA ARG A 960 -20.52 -27.70 -12.66
C ARG A 960 -21.62 -28.39 -13.45
#